data_AF-A0A2A6BM94-F1
#
_entry.id   AF-A0A2A6BM94-F1
#
_cell.length_a   1.000
_cell.length_b   1.000
_cell.length_c   1.000
_cell.angle_alpha   90.00
_cell.angle_beta   90.00
_cell.angle_gamma   90.00
#
_symmetry.space_group_name_H-M   'P 1'
#
loop_
_entity.id
_entity.type
_entity.pdbx_description
1 polymer ?
#
loop_
_entity_poly.entity_id
_entity_poly.type
_entity_poly.pdbx_seq_one_letter_code
_entity_poly.pdbx_strand_id
1 'polypeptide(L)'
;MRGKAEGIAMAQFVPQYSSHTLAVLTPKMLIMYDIEKGLRSRHRRESSHPGEQCVLSRLLSTSLHPGPIGVCHSSSSIIVGSSGTVRSVKYSLLTAHSVGGKKLNFDWALAVGDSVVDIQITQNESLPTIMVLCRKRLVALTSGGNLKFSFDLQCIGLALKSFNHGPTNYIISIVSTNTGALLVLKDNILMWTSHTPFVARYLDLCDAREAICMLTVADTNQMVVGYLGTEPSLYRIPIAPNRSVDYAAKRAQMAEFEEQIRLFGGGGVDIDGDEAPRATINVHADLQTETKSYMIANTKDASLIPLTFFIGDVPPVDPHITVAVHHESTQLILTASLPLSLIATPCSVARQAKHKVTLDVDGPTHDLTELLPDITSSPSHTNQIGLQILTTDVVVCILTAGKSNRYRIQSDSLDYLYLVTMKLMEGINEKNENARINVNFAVSSAVEAAENYVQLETKYEKEKEGLTKNAAEVRAMQAVLIPMTRNTKYTPLANLTLLIETTYNRLLSAIDSHAATGIRLNGLRRSLASALGVLSLSQHSLGSVAGLHFFEHTQQSLMTRLAWASKDNSGDIARMMLALLETTGPPIRSLMNIREEEEDEEEDENQDFKMGENATLGAYKEVSELVEEGDEERGREAEDDW
;
A
#
# COMPACT_ATOMS: atom_id res chain seq x y z
N MET A 1 -56.74 0.45 -27.92
CA MET A 1 -56.25 1.05 -26.67
C MET A 1 -54.74 0.84 -26.59
N ARG A 2 -53.95 1.91 -26.48
CA ARG A 2 -52.48 1.85 -26.35
C ARG A 2 -52.07 2.30 -24.94
N GLY A 3 -52.52 1.57 -23.92
CA GLY A 3 -52.11 1.79 -22.53
C GLY A 3 -51.27 0.60 -22.05
N LYS A 4 -50.16 0.87 -21.36
CA LYS A 4 -49.36 -0.18 -20.71
C LYS A 4 -50.18 -0.72 -19.53
N ALA A 5 -50.39 -2.03 -19.45
CA ALA A 5 -51.02 -2.64 -18.28
C ALA A 5 -50.07 -2.55 -17.09
N GLU A 6 -50.58 -2.13 -15.92
CA GLU A 6 -49.80 -2.02 -14.68
C GLU A 6 -49.93 -3.27 -13.80
N GLY A 7 -51.02 -4.02 -13.96
CA GLY A 7 -51.23 -5.29 -13.28
C GLY A 7 -52.21 -6.17 -14.03
N ILE A 8 -52.02 -7.48 -13.92
CA ILE A 8 -52.89 -8.50 -14.52
C ILE A 8 -53.12 -9.56 -13.45
N ALA A 9 -54.37 -9.97 -13.26
CA ALA A 9 -54.75 -11.04 -12.36
C ALA A 9 -55.81 -11.92 -13.00
N MET A 10 -55.75 -13.23 -12.76
CA MET A 10 -56.77 -14.18 -13.19
C MET A 10 -57.35 -14.84 -11.95
N ALA A 11 -58.65 -14.65 -11.75
CA ALA A 11 -59.38 -15.23 -10.62
C ALA A 11 -60.88 -15.26 -10.92
N GLN A 12 -61.65 -15.83 -10.02
CA GLN A 12 -63.11 -15.73 -10.05
C GLN A 12 -63.52 -14.37 -9.47
N PHE A 13 -63.67 -13.36 -10.34
CA PHE A 13 -64.12 -12.01 -9.93
C PHE A 13 -65.64 -11.86 -9.99
N VAL A 14 -66.31 -12.65 -10.85
CA VAL A 14 -67.77 -12.61 -11.01
C VAL A 14 -68.39 -13.80 -10.25
N PRO A 15 -69.13 -13.57 -9.15
CA PRO A 15 -69.61 -14.64 -8.27
C PRO A 15 -70.65 -15.57 -8.92
N GLN A 16 -71.26 -15.16 -10.03
CA GLN A 16 -72.31 -15.91 -10.73
C GLN A 16 -71.76 -16.96 -11.71
N TYR A 17 -70.48 -16.86 -12.10
CA TYR A 17 -69.84 -17.80 -13.00
C TYR A 17 -68.77 -18.59 -12.26
N SER A 18 -68.66 -19.88 -12.55
CA SER A 18 -67.52 -20.72 -12.11
C SER A 18 -66.29 -20.54 -13.01
N SER A 19 -66.38 -19.73 -14.07
CA SER A 19 -65.26 -19.44 -14.98
C SER A 19 -64.29 -18.44 -14.35
N HIS A 20 -63.01 -18.60 -14.68
CA HIS A 20 -61.99 -17.63 -14.31
C HIS A 20 -62.04 -16.44 -15.26
N THR A 21 -62.06 -15.24 -14.69
CA THR A 21 -62.08 -13.96 -15.41
C THR A 21 -60.71 -13.29 -15.33
N LEU A 22 -60.29 -12.65 -16.41
CA LEU A 22 -59.03 -11.92 -16.49
C LEU A 22 -59.26 -10.44 -16.14
N ALA A 23 -58.72 -9.99 -15.02
CA ALA A 23 -58.71 -8.59 -14.65
C ALA A 23 -57.40 -7.91 -15.11
N VAL A 24 -57.53 -6.81 -15.83
CA VAL A 24 -56.41 -5.98 -16.31
C VAL A 24 -56.54 -4.60 -15.69
N LEU A 25 -55.52 -4.21 -14.90
CA LEU A 25 -55.40 -2.89 -14.34
C LEU A 25 -54.56 -2.00 -15.25
N THR A 26 -55.13 -0.87 -15.64
CA THR A 26 -54.45 0.22 -16.34
C THR A 26 -54.43 1.46 -15.44
N PRO A 27 -53.58 2.48 -15.72
CA PRO A 27 -53.44 3.64 -14.83
C PRO A 27 -54.74 4.39 -14.50
N LYS A 28 -55.80 4.22 -15.31
CA LYS A 28 -57.09 4.91 -15.14
C LYS A 28 -58.31 3.98 -15.11
N MET A 29 -58.17 2.70 -15.45
CA MET A 29 -59.30 1.79 -15.61
C MET A 29 -58.93 0.38 -15.14
N LEU A 30 -59.88 -0.27 -14.46
CA LEU A 30 -59.88 -1.71 -14.23
C LEU A 30 -60.83 -2.34 -15.26
N ILE A 31 -60.34 -3.27 -16.07
CA ILE A 31 -61.11 -3.93 -17.12
C ILE A 31 -61.14 -5.43 -16.82
N MET A 32 -62.34 -6.02 -16.81
CA MET A 32 -62.53 -7.46 -16.64
C MET A 32 -62.89 -8.09 -17.99
N TYR A 33 -62.16 -9.13 -18.40
CA TYR A 33 -62.39 -9.90 -19.60
C TYR A 33 -62.83 -11.31 -19.22
N ASP A 34 -63.90 -11.79 -19.84
CA ASP A 34 -64.26 -13.21 -19.81
C ASP A 34 -63.58 -13.91 -20.99
N ILE A 35 -62.84 -15.00 -20.71
CA ILE A 35 -62.08 -15.72 -21.72
C ILE A 35 -62.91 -16.91 -22.19
N GLU A 36 -63.73 -16.70 -23.20
CA GLU A 36 -64.47 -17.77 -23.86
C GLU A 36 -63.64 -18.40 -24.99
N LYS A 37 -63.56 -19.75 -25.03
CA LYS A 37 -63.02 -20.47 -26.19
C LYS A 37 -64.02 -20.36 -27.34
N GLY A 38 -63.65 -19.63 -28.39
CA GLY A 38 -64.50 -19.38 -29.56
C GLY A 38 -64.89 -20.65 -30.32
N LEU A 39 -66.08 -21.18 -30.04
CA LEU A 39 -66.81 -22.11 -30.92
C LEU A 39 -68.35 -22.04 -30.75
N ARG A 40 -68.89 -20.92 -30.24
CA ARG A 40 -70.34 -20.68 -30.21
C ARG A 40 -70.73 -19.34 -30.83
N SER A 41 -71.81 -19.43 -31.62
CA SER A 41 -72.48 -18.36 -32.37
C SER A 41 -72.68 -17.07 -31.57
N ARG A 42 -72.39 -15.94 -32.22
CA ARG A 42 -72.63 -14.57 -31.74
C ARG A 42 -74.08 -14.37 -31.27
N HIS A 43 -74.31 -14.43 -29.96
CA HIS A 43 -75.36 -13.64 -29.32
C HIS A 43 -74.73 -12.81 -28.21
N ARG A 44 -74.61 -11.51 -28.48
CA ARG A 44 -74.24 -10.48 -27.51
C ARG A 44 -75.31 -10.44 -26.42
N ARG A 45 -75.03 -11.04 -25.26
CA ARG A 45 -75.77 -10.80 -24.02
C ARG A 45 -75.04 -9.71 -23.25
N GLU A 46 -75.65 -8.54 -23.17
CA GLU A 46 -75.29 -7.53 -22.17
C GLU A 46 -76.12 -7.81 -20.93
N SER A 47 -75.48 -8.26 -19.86
CA SER A 47 -76.03 -8.21 -18.51
C SER A 47 -75.05 -7.46 -17.62
N SER A 48 -75.54 -6.42 -16.95
CA SER A 48 -74.82 -5.68 -15.91
C SER A 48 -74.88 -6.48 -14.61
N HIS A 49 -73.74 -6.80 -14.02
CA HIS A 49 -73.64 -7.71 -12.88
C HIS A 49 -73.15 -7.01 -11.60
N PRO A 50 -73.52 -7.49 -10.40
CA PRO A 50 -73.20 -6.85 -9.12
C PRO A 50 -71.71 -6.83 -8.70
N GLY A 51 -70.80 -7.35 -9.54
CA GLY A 51 -69.34 -7.19 -9.36
C GLY A 51 -68.79 -5.83 -9.82
N GLU A 52 -69.65 -4.95 -10.34
CA GLU A 52 -69.27 -3.71 -11.02
C GLU A 52 -69.18 -2.47 -10.10
N GLN A 53 -69.50 -2.59 -8.81
CA GLN A 53 -69.56 -1.42 -7.90
C GLN A 53 -68.34 -1.33 -6.97
N CYS A 54 -67.72 -0.15 -6.91
CA CYS A 54 -66.69 0.16 -5.93
C CYS A 54 -67.31 0.22 -4.53
N VAL A 55 -67.01 -0.80 -3.71
CA VAL A 55 -67.61 -0.96 -2.37
C VAL A 55 -66.94 -0.04 -1.33
N LEU A 56 -65.64 0.24 -1.48
CA LEU A 56 -64.86 0.97 -0.48
C LEU A 56 -63.69 1.74 -1.12
N SER A 57 -63.48 2.98 -0.69
CA SER A 57 -62.28 3.77 -1.01
C SER A 57 -61.77 4.47 0.25
N ARG A 58 -60.51 4.22 0.64
CA ARG A 58 -59.86 4.83 1.80
C ARG A 58 -58.39 5.15 1.52
N LEU A 59 -57.92 6.27 2.09
CA LEU A 59 -56.53 6.71 2.00
C LEU A 59 -55.69 6.13 3.14
N LEU A 60 -54.54 5.53 2.81
CA LEU A 60 -53.53 5.12 3.78
C LEU A 60 -52.68 6.35 4.16
N SER A 61 -53.01 6.99 5.27
CA SER A 61 -52.49 8.33 5.65
C SER A 61 -51.00 8.39 6.02
N THR A 62 -50.24 7.31 5.91
CA THR A 62 -48.84 7.23 6.40
C THR A 62 -47.84 6.73 5.37
N SER A 63 -48.24 6.53 4.11
CA SER A 63 -47.35 6.05 3.06
C SER A 63 -46.87 7.22 2.19
N LEU A 64 -45.56 7.46 2.19
CA LEU A 64 -44.93 8.49 1.34
C LEU A 64 -44.82 8.04 -0.13
N HIS A 65 -44.68 6.73 -0.34
CA HIS A 65 -44.60 6.10 -1.66
C HIS A 65 -45.50 4.87 -1.68
N PRO A 66 -46.08 4.48 -2.83
CA PRO A 66 -46.75 3.20 -2.94
C PRO A 66 -45.73 2.07 -2.73
N GLY A 67 -46.16 1.01 -2.05
CA GLY A 67 -45.37 -0.21 -1.90
C GLY A 67 -46.27 -1.44 -2.02
N PRO A 68 -45.67 -2.64 -1.97
CA PRO A 68 -46.39 -3.89 -2.24
C PRO A 68 -47.50 -4.13 -1.21
N ILE A 69 -48.58 -4.75 -1.69
CA ILE A 69 -49.77 -5.06 -0.90
C ILE A 69 -50.02 -6.57 -1.02
N GLY A 70 -50.19 -7.24 0.11
CA GLY A 70 -50.59 -8.64 0.18
C GLY A 70 -51.91 -8.80 0.94
N VAL A 71 -52.76 -9.74 0.52
CA VAL A 71 -54.02 -10.06 1.22
C VAL A 71 -53.91 -11.40 1.92
N CYS A 72 -54.08 -11.41 3.24
CA CYS A 72 -54.09 -12.62 4.05
C CYS A 72 -55.54 -13.04 4.34
N HIS A 73 -56.00 -14.09 3.67
CA HIS A 73 -57.39 -14.54 3.79
C HIS A 73 -57.70 -15.12 5.18
N SER A 74 -56.80 -15.91 5.77
CA SER A 74 -57.00 -16.57 7.06
C SER A 74 -57.14 -15.59 8.24
N SER A 75 -56.43 -14.46 8.21
CA SER A 75 -56.58 -13.39 9.22
C SER A 75 -57.50 -12.25 8.75
N SER A 76 -58.09 -12.36 7.55
CA SER A 76 -58.91 -11.31 6.92
C SER A 76 -58.25 -9.93 6.99
N SER A 77 -56.94 -9.87 6.69
CA SER A 77 -56.13 -8.66 6.82
C SER A 77 -55.36 -8.33 5.54
N ILE A 78 -55.20 -7.04 5.29
CA ILE A 78 -54.40 -6.48 4.20
C ILE A 78 -53.07 -6.02 4.78
N ILE A 79 -51.99 -6.44 4.14
CA ILE A 79 -50.62 -6.17 4.55
C ILE A 79 -50.02 -5.18 3.56
N VAL A 80 -49.46 -4.09 4.07
CA VAL A 80 -48.90 -3.01 3.26
C VAL A 80 -47.46 -2.79 3.67
N GLY A 81 -46.54 -2.87 2.71
CA GLY A 81 -45.16 -2.45 2.87
C GLY A 81 -44.99 -1.00 2.45
N SER A 82 -44.53 -0.12 3.34
CA SER A 82 -44.17 1.26 2.98
C SER A 82 -43.11 1.81 3.93
N SER A 83 -42.16 2.58 3.40
CA SER A 83 -41.20 3.38 4.17
C SER A 83 -40.42 2.57 5.23
N GLY A 84 -39.95 1.37 4.89
CA GLY A 84 -39.19 0.53 5.82
C GLY A 84 -40.01 -0.21 6.88
N THR A 85 -41.35 -0.15 6.78
CA THR A 85 -42.29 -0.75 7.73
C THR A 85 -43.34 -1.61 7.03
N VAL A 86 -43.66 -2.75 7.61
CA VAL A 86 -44.76 -3.63 7.19
C VAL A 86 -45.90 -3.45 8.18
N ARG A 87 -47.10 -3.18 7.67
CA ARG A 87 -48.28 -2.94 8.51
C ARG A 87 -49.42 -3.84 8.10
N SER A 88 -50.20 -4.32 9.06
CA SER A 88 -51.42 -5.09 8.81
C SER A 88 -52.66 -4.29 9.17
N VAL A 89 -53.68 -4.37 8.32
CA VAL A 89 -54.99 -3.76 8.52
C VAL A 89 -56.07 -4.82 8.33
N LYS A 90 -56.86 -5.10 9.36
CA LYS A 90 -58.01 -6.00 9.25
C LYS A 90 -59.09 -5.40 8.35
N TYR A 91 -59.73 -6.24 7.54
CA TYR A 91 -60.80 -5.81 6.63
C TYR A 91 -61.98 -5.19 7.38
N SER A 92 -62.32 -5.72 8.56
CA SER A 92 -63.37 -5.16 9.42
C SER A 92 -63.10 -3.71 9.83
N LEU A 93 -61.83 -3.34 10.06
CA LEU A 93 -61.42 -1.96 10.40
C LEU A 93 -61.47 -1.03 9.19
N LEU A 94 -61.31 -1.57 7.97
CA LEU A 94 -61.45 -0.80 6.73
C LEU A 94 -62.92 -0.49 6.43
N THR A 95 -63.83 -1.43 6.70
CA THR A 95 -65.27 -1.29 6.43
C THR A 95 -66.05 -0.57 7.54
N ALA A 96 -65.60 -0.64 8.80
CA ALA A 96 -66.31 -0.08 9.96
C ALA A 96 -66.45 1.46 9.93
N HIS A 97 -65.79 2.15 9.02
CA HIS A 97 -65.79 3.60 8.94
C HIS A 97 -66.09 4.03 7.50
N SER A 98 -67.36 4.08 7.12
CA SER A 98 -67.77 4.48 5.76
C SER A 98 -67.84 6.01 5.55
N VAL A 99 -67.76 6.84 6.60
CA VAL A 99 -67.92 8.30 6.46
C VAL A 99 -67.01 9.05 7.44
N GLY A 100 -65.98 9.73 6.92
CA GLY A 100 -65.24 10.77 7.68
C GLY A 100 -63.85 10.38 8.19
N GLY A 101 -62.82 10.88 7.50
CA GLY A 101 -61.61 11.58 7.99
C GLY A 101 -60.74 11.09 9.16
N LYS A 102 -61.08 10.03 9.90
CA LYS A 102 -60.24 9.57 11.02
C LYS A 102 -59.10 8.67 10.53
N LYS A 103 -57.90 8.92 11.06
CA LYS A 103 -56.64 8.20 10.81
C LYS A 103 -56.87 6.68 10.97
N LEU A 104 -56.45 5.91 9.96
CA LEU A 104 -56.57 4.45 9.98
C LEU A 104 -55.62 3.87 11.04
N ASN A 105 -56.16 3.04 11.93
CA ASN A 105 -55.36 2.30 12.91
C ASN A 105 -54.93 0.95 12.31
N PHE A 106 -53.65 0.63 12.47
CA PHE A 106 -53.08 -0.65 12.06
C PHE A 106 -53.22 -1.67 13.20
N ASP A 107 -53.47 -2.93 12.85
CA ASP A 107 -53.54 -4.05 13.80
C ASP A 107 -52.16 -4.30 14.44
N TRP A 108 -51.12 -4.25 13.61
CA TRP A 108 -49.73 -4.22 14.02
C TRP A 108 -48.88 -3.52 12.96
N ALA A 109 -47.71 -3.04 13.37
CA ALA A 109 -46.71 -2.45 12.50
C ALA A 109 -45.32 -2.90 12.92
N LEU A 110 -44.54 -3.43 11.97
CA LEU A 110 -43.18 -3.90 12.19
C LEU A 110 -42.20 -3.07 11.34
N ALA A 111 -41.17 -2.53 11.97
CA ALA A 111 -40.07 -1.86 11.27
C ALA A 111 -39.06 -2.90 10.80
N VAL A 112 -38.98 -3.09 9.48
CA VAL A 112 -38.02 -4.04 8.86
C VAL A 112 -36.67 -3.37 8.61
N GLY A 113 -36.63 -2.04 8.56
CA GLY A 113 -35.40 -1.25 8.39
C GLY A 113 -34.89 -1.19 6.95
N ASP A 114 -35.59 -1.83 6.00
CA ASP A 114 -35.24 -1.85 4.58
C ASP A 114 -36.50 -1.69 3.70
N SER A 115 -36.31 -1.25 2.46
CA SER A 115 -37.40 -1.04 1.49
C SER A 115 -38.01 -2.36 1.05
N VAL A 116 -39.32 -2.50 1.22
CA VAL A 116 -40.09 -3.67 0.82
C VAL A 116 -40.28 -3.66 -0.70
N VAL A 117 -39.83 -4.71 -1.36
CA VAL A 117 -39.89 -4.92 -2.81
C VAL A 117 -41.14 -5.72 -3.18
N ASP A 118 -41.41 -6.81 -2.46
CA ASP A 118 -42.53 -7.70 -2.75
C ASP A 118 -43.10 -8.34 -1.47
N ILE A 119 -44.39 -8.68 -1.49
CA ILE A 119 -45.07 -9.36 -0.38
C ILE A 119 -45.87 -10.53 -0.94
N GLN A 120 -45.56 -11.73 -0.47
CA GLN A 120 -46.32 -12.92 -0.80
C GLN A 120 -46.79 -13.64 0.44
N ILE A 121 -48.02 -14.12 0.41
CA ILE A 121 -48.64 -14.81 1.54
C ILE A 121 -48.87 -16.25 1.16
N THR A 122 -48.31 -17.14 1.97
CA THR A 122 -48.36 -18.57 1.76
C THR A 122 -49.27 -19.19 2.82
N GLN A 123 -50.31 -19.91 2.38
CA GLN A 123 -51.31 -20.52 3.26
C GLN A 123 -50.89 -21.97 3.56
N ASN A 124 -50.40 -22.21 4.78
CA ASN A 124 -50.24 -23.57 5.33
C ASN A 124 -51.53 -24.00 6.03
N GLU A 125 -51.77 -25.31 6.11
CA GLU A 125 -52.94 -25.88 6.80
C GLU A 125 -53.02 -25.52 8.30
N SER A 126 -51.87 -25.23 8.93
CA SER A 126 -51.82 -24.86 10.36
C SER A 126 -51.82 -23.34 10.60
N LEU A 127 -50.95 -22.57 9.93
CA LEU A 127 -50.84 -21.11 10.13
C LEU A 127 -50.30 -20.39 8.87
N PRO A 128 -50.89 -19.26 8.44
CA PRO A 128 -50.37 -18.47 7.32
C PRO A 128 -48.97 -17.91 7.63
N THR A 129 -48.14 -17.81 6.60
CA THR A 129 -46.84 -17.13 6.67
C THR A 129 -46.79 -16.01 5.64
N ILE A 130 -46.39 -14.84 6.10
CA ILE A 130 -46.27 -13.64 5.27
C ILE A 130 -44.79 -13.50 4.92
N MET A 131 -44.46 -13.76 3.67
CA MET A 131 -43.13 -13.58 3.14
C MET A 131 -42.98 -12.16 2.61
N VAL A 132 -41.99 -11.44 3.12
CA VAL A 132 -41.70 -10.05 2.78
C VAL A 132 -40.29 -10.00 2.21
N LEU A 133 -40.19 -9.71 0.91
CA LEU A 133 -38.90 -9.46 0.28
C LEU A 133 -38.56 -7.98 0.42
N CYS A 134 -37.46 -7.69 1.11
CA CYS A 134 -36.81 -6.39 1.12
C CYS A 134 -35.61 -6.40 0.16
N ARG A 135 -35.02 -5.23 -0.12
CA ARG A 135 -33.89 -5.12 -1.04
C ARG A 135 -32.73 -6.04 -0.68
N LYS A 136 -32.37 -6.17 0.59
CA LYS A 136 -31.24 -7.00 1.05
C LYS A 136 -31.62 -8.06 2.08
N ARG A 137 -32.93 -8.30 2.30
CA ARG A 137 -33.39 -9.24 3.32
C ARG A 137 -34.70 -9.88 2.91
N LEU A 138 -34.82 -11.19 3.12
CA LEU A 138 -36.09 -11.90 3.09
C LEU A 138 -36.57 -12.12 4.52
N VAL A 139 -37.80 -11.71 4.82
CA VAL A 139 -38.38 -11.79 6.16
C VAL A 139 -39.67 -12.60 6.12
N ALA A 140 -39.79 -13.60 6.99
CA ALA A 140 -41.02 -14.36 7.17
C ALA A 140 -41.72 -13.96 8.47
N LEU A 141 -42.99 -13.56 8.39
CA LEU A 141 -43.80 -13.11 9.52
C LEU A 141 -44.99 -14.05 9.77
N THR A 142 -45.40 -14.16 11.03
CA THR A 142 -46.69 -14.74 11.42
C THR A 142 -47.84 -13.77 11.11
N SER A 143 -49.09 -14.25 11.10
CA SER A 143 -50.29 -13.40 10.97
C SER A 143 -50.36 -12.26 12.00
N GLY A 144 -49.77 -12.45 13.18
CA GLY A 144 -49.68 -11.46 14.26
C GLY A 144 -48.52 -10.47 14.13
N GLY A 145 -47.70 -10.55 13.08
CA GLY A 145 -46.57 -9.65 12.86
C GLY A 145 -45.28 -10.05 13.58
N ASN A 146 -45.22 -11.24 14.19
CA ASN A 146 -43.98 -11.74 14.80
C ASN A 146 -43.05 -12.32 13.75
N LEU A 147 -41.75 -12.11 13.92
CA LEU A 147 -40.70 -12.68 13.06
C LEU A 147 -40.62 -14.20 13.25
N LYS A 148 -40.77 -14.97 12.16
CA LYS A 148 -40.49 -16.42 12.13
C LYS A 148 -39.01 -16.67 11.83
N PHE A 149 -38.51 -16.09 10.75
CA PHE A 149 -37.11 -16.15 10.35
C PHE A 149 -36.78 -14.98 9.43
N SER A 150 -35.48 -14.70 9.29
CA SER A 150 -34.93 -13.72 8.35
C SER A 150 -33.69 -14.28 7.69
N PHE A 151 -33.58 -14.06 6.37
CA PHE A 151 -32.42 -14.39 5.56
C PHE A 151 -31.83 -13.11 4.97
N ASP A 152 -30.55 -12.84 5.25
CA ASP A 152 -29.85 -11.68 4.69
C ASP A 152 -29.29 -12.02 3.29
N LEU A 153 -29.69 -11.22 2.30
CA LEU A 153 -29.27 -11.37 0.91
C LEU A 153 -27.98 -10.58 0.68
N GLN A 154 -26.97 -11.23 0.10
CA GLN A 154 -25.73 -10.55 -0.33
C GLN A 154 -25.96 -9.63 -1.55
N CYS A 155 -26.98 -9.92 -2.35
CA CYS A 155 -27.35 -9.19 -3.55
C CYS A 155 -28.75 -8.55 -3.41
N ILE A 156 -29.09 -7.63 -4.32
CA ILE A 156 -30.40 -6.95 -4.28
C ILE A 156 -31.48 -7.91 -4.81
N GLY A 157 -32.47 -8.23 -3.97
CA GLY A 157 -33.65 -9.00 -4.35
C GLY A 157 -34.63 -8.18 -5.19
N LEU A 158 -35.17 -8.77 -6.27
CA LEU A 158 -36.05 -8.09 -7.21
C LEU A 158 -37.47 -8.66 -7.26
N ALA A 159 -37.63 -9.98 -7.18
CA ALA A 159 -38.93 -10.64 -7.17
C ALA A 159 -38.90 -11.85 -6.25
N LEU A 160 -40.07 -12.20 -5.70
CA LEU A 160 -40.26 -13.31 -4.78
C LEU A 160 -41.35 -14.24 -5.31
N LYS A 161 -41.09 -15.55 -5.27
CA LYS A 161 -42.14 -16.57 -5.39
C LYS A 161 -41.99 -17.62 -4.29
N SER A 162 -42.95 -17.68 -3.38
CA SER A 162 -43.04 -18.64 -2.29
C SER A 162 -44.20 -19.62 -2.50
N PHE A 163 -44.01 -20.87 -2.09
CA PHE A 163 -45.04 -21.90 -2.14
C PHE A 163 -44.74 -23.00 -1.10
N ASN A 164 -45.76 -23.80 -0.80
CA ASN A 164 -45.63 -24.94 0.09
C ASN A 164 -45.48 -26.20 -0.75
N HIS A 165 -44.54 -27.06 -0.36
CA HIS A 165 -44.33 -28.33 -1.03
C HIS A 165 -44.39 -29.48 -0.02
N GLY A 166 -45.43 -30.31 -0.14
CA GLY A 166 -45.59 -31.54 0.62
C GLY A 166 -46.19 -31.40 2.03
N PRO A 167 -46.33 -32.52 2.76
CA PRO A 167 -47.00 -32.59 4.07
C PRO A 167 -46.16 -32.06 5.25
N THR A 168 -44.97 -31.52 4.99
CA THR A 168 -43.91 -31.28 6.00
C THR A 168 -43.76 -29.81 6.41
N ASN A 169 -44.75 -28.95 6.11
CA ASN A 169 -44.89 -27.55 6.59
C ASN A 169 -43.73 -26.56 6.28
N TYR A 170 -42.69 -26.95 5.54
CA TYR A 170 -41.63 -26.02 5.14
C TYR A 170 -42.05 -25.18 3.93
N ILE A 171 -41.54 -23.94 3.86
CA ILE A 171 -41.84 -22.99 2.80
C ILE A 171 -40.66 -22.95 1.83
N ILE A 172 -40.91 -23.21 0.56
CA ILE A 172 -39.92 -22.96 -0.48
C ILE A 172 -40.12 -21.53 -1.00
N SER A 173 -39.05 -20.75 -1.06
CA SER A 173 -39.04 -19.40 -1.59
C SER A 173 -37.98 -19.25 -2.66
N ILE A 174 -38.37 -18.73 -3.81
CA ILE A 174 -37.49 -18.43 -4.94
C ILE A 174 -37.34 -16.91 -4.99
N VAL A 175 -36.10 -16.43 -4.91
CA VAL A 175 -35.77 -15.00 -4.97
C VAL A 175 -34.90 -14.74 -6.19
N SER A 176 -35.29 -13.77 -7.02
CA SER A 176 -34.41 -13.27 -8.08
C SER A 176 -33.54 -12.13 -7.59
N THR A 177 -32.29 -12.10 -8.04
CA THR A 177 -31.33 -11.05 -7.73
C THR A 177 -31.08 -10.13 -8.92
N ASN A 178 -30.56 -8.93 -8.64
CA ASN A 178 -30.06 -8.00 -9.66
C ASN A 178 -28.88 -8.52 -10.49
N THR A 179 -28.19 -9.55 -10.01
CA THR A 179 -27.09 -10.23 -10.73
C THR A 179 -27.59 -11.31 -11.71
N GLY A 180 -28.91 -11.50 -11.81
CA GLY A 180 -29.51 -12.55 -12.65
C GLY A 180 -29.40 -13.95 -12.03
N ALA A 181 -29.08 -14.06 -10.74
CA ALA A 181 -29.14 -15.32 -10.01
C ALA A 181 -30.56 -15.55 -9.43
N LEU A 182 -30.99 -16.80 -9.41
CA LEU A 182 -32.17 -17.29 -8.71
C LEU A 182 -31.72 -18.10 -7.51
N LEU A 183 -32.19 -17.69 -6.33
CA LEU A 183 -31.93 -18.35 -5.06
C LEU A 183 -33.17 -19.15 -4.66
N VAL A 184 -33.03 -20.46 -4.48
CA VAL A 184 -34.10 -21.31 -3.95
C VAL A 184 -33.80 -21.61 -2.48
N LEU A 185 -34.64 -21.04 -1.61
CA LEU A 185 -34.54 -21.12 -0.16
C LEU A 185 -35.60 -22.09 0.36
N LYS A 186 -35.21 -23.00 1.25
CA LYS A 186 -36.11 -23.76 2.11
C LYS A 186 -36.09 -23.11 3.48
N ASP A 187 -37.17 -22.41 3.83
CA ASP A 187 -37.24 -21.51 4.97
C ASP A 187 -36.06 -20.51 4.99
N ASN A 188 -35.08 -20.73 5.87
CA ASN A 188 -33.88 -19.90 6.01
C ASN A 188 -32.60 -20.53 5.41
N ILE A 189 -32.72 -21.68 4.73
CA ILE A 189 -31.57 -22.43 4.20
C ILE A 189 -31.56 -22.30 2.67
N LEU A 190 -30.44 -21.84 2.11
CA LEU A 190 -30.22 -21.84 0.67
C LEU A 190 -29.99 -23.26 0.17
N MET A 191 -30.95 -23.78 -0.58
CA MET A 191 -30.90 -25.14 -1.14
C MET A 191 -30.30 -25.17 -2.53
N TRP A 192 -30.56 -24.13 -3.33
CA TRP A 192 -30.16 -24.10 -4.72
C TRP A 192 -29.86 -22.69 -5.21
N THR A 193 -28.92 -22.60 -6.15
CA THR A 193 -28.64 -21.39 -6.92
C THR A 193 -28.61 -21.75 -8.39
N SER A 194 -29.18 -20.88 -9.22
CA SER A 194 -29.11 -21.00 -10.68
C SER A 194 -28.99 -19.62 -11.31
N HIS A 195 -28.38 -19.53 -12.49
CA HIS A 195 -28.30 -18.27 -13.24
C HIS A 195 -29.34 -18.25 -14.36
N THR A 196 -30.01 -17.12 -14.48
CA THR A 196 -30.93 -16.81 -15.57
C THR A 196 -30.21 -16.03 -16.66
N PRO A 197 -30.61 -16.18 -17.94
CA PRO A 197 -29.97 -15.48 -19.06
C PRO A 197 -30.15 -13.94 -19.00
N PHE A 198 -31.12 -13.47 -18.22
CA PHE A 198 -31.40 -12.05 -17.99
C PHE A 198 -31.87 -11.85 -16.54
N VAL A 199 -31.89 -10.60 -16.07
CA VAL A 199 -32.32 -10.26 -14.72
C VAL A 199 -33.84 -10.42 -14.56
N ALA A 200 -34.26 -11.43 -13.81
CA ALA A 200 -35.67 -11.76 -13.60
C ALA A 200 -36.41 -10.72 -12.74
N ARG A 201 -37.44 -10.08 -13.32
CA ARG A 201 -38.33 -9.11 -12.65
C ARG A 201 -39.64 -9.74 -12.16
N TYR A 202 -40.02 -10.88 -12.74
CA TYR A 202 -41.24 -11.59 -12.39
C TYR A 202 -40.96 -13.09 -12.35
N LEU A 203 -41.51 -13.75 -11.33
CA LEU A 203 -41.38 -15.18 -11.08
C LEU A 203 -42.76 -15.77 -10.84
N ASP A 204 -43.10 -16.84 -11.56
CA ASP A 204 -44.29 -17.61 -11.27
C ASP A 204 -44.08 -19.10 -11.54
N LEU A 205 -44.90 -19.94 -10.92
CA LEU A 205 -44.86 -21.38 -11.11
C LEU A 205 -46.03 -21.79 -12.00
N CYS A 206 -45.73 -22.60 -13.01
CA CYS A 206 -46.72 -23.13 -13.93
C CYS A 206 -46.71 -24.65 -13.87
N ASP A 207 -47.89 -25.22 -13.72
CA ASP A 207 -48.09 -26.67 -13.85
C ASP A 207 -48.31 -27.00 -15.32
N ALA A 208 -47.31 -27.62 -15.95
CA ALA A 208 -47.49 -28.28 -17.23
C ALA A 208 -47.82 -29.76 -17.02
N ARG A 209 -48.73 -30.26 -17.85
CA ARG A 209 -49.41 -31.57 -17.76
C ARG A 209 -48.58 -32.67 -17.08
N GLU A 210 -49.16 -33.22 -16.02
CA GLU A 210 -48.78 -34.47 -15.33
C GLU A 210 -47.40 -34.51 -14.63
N ALA A 211 -47.16 -33.52 -13.76
CA ALA A 211 -46.26 -33.57 -12.58
C ALA A 211 -44.91 -32.83 -12.65
N ILE A 212 -44.70 -31.92 -13.60
CA ILE A 212 -43.52 -31.04 -13.61
C ILE A 212 -43.96 -29.59 -13.41
N CYS A 213 -43.68 -29.04 -12.22
CA CYS A 213 -43.77 -27.60 -11.98
C CYS A 213 -42.60 -26.91 -12.69
N MET A 214 -42.92 -26.06 -13.67
CA MET A 214 -41.95 -25.24 -14.38
C MET A 214 -41.92 -23.83 -13.80
N LEU A 215 -40.72 -23.27 -13.69
CA LEU A 215 -40.53 -21.89 -13.27
C LEU A 215 -40.62 -20.99 -14.51
N THR A 216 -41.57 -20.06 -14.46
CA THR A 216 -41.70 -18.98 -15.40
C THR A 216 -40.90 -17.78 -14.90
N VAL A 217 -39.92 -17.37 -15.69
CA VAL A 217 -39.04 -16.25 -15.41
C VAL A 217 -39.24 -15.21 -16.50
N ALA A 218 -39.59 -13.98 -16.13
CA ALA A 218 -39.82 -12.92 -17.10
C ALA A 218 -39.09 -11.62 -16.74
N ASP A 219 -38.67 -10.93 -17.79
CA ASP A 219 -38.27 -9.52 -17.79
C ASP A 219 -39.25 -8.73 -18.69
N THR A 220 -39.03 -7.43 -18.84
CA THR A 220 -39.85 -6.51 -19.63
C THR A 220 -40.06 -6.93 -21.10
N ASN A 221 -39.08 -7.61 -21.71
CA ASN A 221 -39.08 -7.92 -23.14
C ASN A 221 -39.03 -9.43 -23.45
N GLN A 222 -38.69 -10.26 -22.48
CA GLN A 222 -38.44 -11.69 -22.68
C GLN A 222 -39.06 -12.51 -21.54
N MET A 223 -39.59 -13.68 -21.89
CA MET A 223 -40.17 -14.64 -20.95
C MET A 223 -39.61 -16.01 -21.28
N VAL A 224 -39.10 -16.70 -20.27
CA VAL A 224 -38.56 -18.06 -20.37
C VAL A 224 -39.28 -18.93 -19.37
N VAL A 225 -39.78 -20.07 -19.85
CA VAL A 225 -40.32 -21.12 -18.99
C VAL A 225 -39.28 -22.23 -18.96
N GLY A 226 -38.78 -22.56 -17.76
CA GLY A 226 -37.70 -23.51 -17.60
C GLY A 226 -37.89 -24.37 -16.36
N TYR A 227 -37.09 -25.43 -16.28
CA TYR A 227 -36.96 -26.24 -15.08
C TYR A 227 -35.60 -25.96 -14.42
N LEU A 228 -35.50 -26.17 -13.12
CA LEU A 228 -34.22 -26.11 -12.41
C LEU A 228 -33.40 -27.35 -12.81
N GLY A 229 -32.17 -27.14 -13.30
CA GLY A 229 -31.27 -28.24 -13.65
C GLY A 229 -30.94 -29.15 -12.46
N THR A 230 -30.34 -30.30 -12.72
CA THR A 230 -29.97 -31.30 -11.69
C THR A 230 -28.63 -31.03 -11.01
N GLU A 231 -27.86 -30.02 -11.46
CA GLU A 231 -26.58 -29.62 -10.87
C GLU A 231 -26.63 -28.16 -10.38
N PRO A 232 -26.34 -27.88 -9.09
CA PRO A 232 -26.39 -26.52 -8.57
C PRO A 232 -25.23 -25.71 -9.14
N SER A 233 -25.43 -24.43 -9.45
CA SER A 233 -24.34 -23.55 -9.89
C SER A 233 -23.52 -23.07 -8.69
N LEU A 234 -22.88 -24.00 -7.98
CA LEU A 234 -21.86 -23.71 -6.98
C LEU A 234 -20.50 -23.83 -7.70
N TYR A 235 -19.95 -22.69 -8.10
CA TYR A 235 -18.64 -22.54 -8.78
C TYR A 235 -18.51 -23.25 -10.15
N ARG A 236 -18.76 -22.51 -11.24
CA ARG A 236 -18.15 -22.83 -12.54
C ARG A 236 -16.92 -21.95 -12.74
N ILE A 237 -15.75 -22.58 -12.77
CA ILE A 237 -14.57 -22.00 -13.45
C ILE A 237 -15.05 -21.73 -14.89
N PRO A 238 -14.86 -20.51 -15.44
CA PRO A 238 -15.27 -20.25 -16.81
C PRO A 238 -14.54 -21.21 -17.72
N ILE A 239 -15.27 -22.20 -18.26
CA ILE A 239 -14.74 -23.06 -19.31
C ILE A 239 -14.66 -22.16 -20.52
N ALA A 240 -13.50 -21.56 -20.75
CA ALA A 240 -13.20 -20.95 -22.03
C ALA A 240 -13.40 -22.05 -23.09
N PRO A 241 -14.38 -21.92 -24.00
CA PRO A 241 -14.54 -22.92 -25.02
C PRO A 241 -13.31 -22.83 -25.93
N ASN A 242 -12.55 -23.94 -25.98
CA ASN A 242 -11.47 -24.21 -26.93
C ASN A 242 -10.10 -23.55 -26.66
N ARG A 243 -9.48 -23.84 -25.51
CA ARG A 243 -8.01 -23.84 -25.44
C ARG A 243 -7.50 -25.21 -25.02
N SER A 244 -7.45 -26.15 -25.97
CA SER A 244 -6.60 -27.32 -25.81
C SER A 244 -5.17 -26.82 -25.69
N VAL A 245 -4.58 -26.92 -24.50
CA VAL A 245 -3.18 -26.56 -24.29
C VAL A 245 -2.34 -27.59 -25.05
N ASP A 246 -1.63 -27.16 -26.09
CA ASP A 246 -0.69 -28.00 -26.81
C ASP A 246 0.54 -28.23 -25.91
N TYR A 247 0.54 -29.36 -25.20
CA TYR A 247 1.62 -29.76 -24.31
C TYR A 247 2.93 -29.97 -25.07
N ALA A 248 2.91 -30.32 -26.35
CA ALA A 248 4.12 -30.53 -27.14
C ALA A 248 4.80 -29.18 -27.46
N ALA A 249 4.02 -28.20 -27.92
CA ALA A 249 4.52 -26.84 -28.14
C ALA A 249 5.04 -26.20 -26.83
N LYS A 250 4.35 -26.43 -25.70
CA LYS A 250 4.78 -25.91 -24.41
C LYS A 250 6.05 -26.57 -23.88
N ARG A 251 6.24 -27.86 -24.13
CA ARG A 251 7.46 -28.59 -23.74
C ARG A 251 8.66 -28.17 -24.59
N ALA A 252 8.45 -27.86 -25.87
CA ALA A 252 9.48 -27.30 -26.74
C ALA A 252 9.92 -25.90 -26.26
N GLN A 253 8.96 -25.02 -25.93
CA GLN A 253 9.26 -23.69 -25.33
C GLN A 253 10.02 -23.82 -24.01
N MET A 254 9.66 -24.79 -23.16
CA MET A 254 10.34 -25.02 -21.89
C MET A 254 11.79 -25.48 -22.07
N ALA A 255 12.06 -26.36 -23.05
CA ALA A 255 13.41 -26.79 -23.37
C ALA A 255 14.28 -25.65 -23.94
N GLU A 256 13.69 -24.78 -24.77
CA GLU A 256 14.35 -23.58 -25.28
C GLU A 256 14.70 -22.60 -24.14
N PHE A 257 13.79 -22.37 -23.19
CA PHE A 257 14.09 -21.54 -22.02
C PHE A 257 15.13 -22.16 -21.08
N GLU A 258 15.12 -23.48 -20.88
CA GLU A 258 16.18 -24.16 -20.10
C GLU A 258 17.55 -24.04 -20.78
N GLU A 259 17.60 -24.10 -22.11
CA GLU A 259 18.84 -23.88 -22.88
C GLU A 259 19.31 -22.43 -22.78
N GLN A 260 18.39 -21.45 -22.86
CA GLN A 260 18.70 -20.04 -22.60
C GLN A 260 19.24 -19.83 -21.18
N ILE A 261 18.58 -20.38 -20.15
CA ILE A 261 19.05 -20.28 -18.76
C ILE A 261 20.44 -20.90 -18.60
N ARG A 262 20.72 -22.01 -19.30
CA ARG A 262 22.04 -22.67 -19.27
C ARG A 262 23.12 -21.83 -19.96
N LEU A 263 22.76 -21.07 -21.00
CA LEU A 263 23.65 -20.11 -21.67
C LEU A 263 23.89 -18.86 -20.79
N PHE A 264 22.84 -18.33 -20.13
CA PHE A 264 22.93 -17.17 -19.24
C PHE A 264 23.70 -17.43 -17.93
N GLY A 265 23.84 -18.69 -17.51
CA GLY A 265 24.72 -19.08 -16.39
C GLY A 265 26.21 -18.84 -16.64
N GLY A 266 26.61 -18.43 -17.85
CA GLY A 266 28.00 -18.18 -18.24
C GLY A 266 28.17 -17.00 -19.18
N GLY A 267 27.94 -15.78 -18.69
CA GLY A 267 28.26 -14.52 -19.40
C GLY A 267 27.08 -13.97 -20.18
N GLY A 268 26.72 -12.71 -19.88
CA GLY A 268 25.57 -12.03 -20.46
C GLY A 268 25.65 -11.91 -21.98
N VAL A 269 24.57 -12.27 -22.65
CA VAL A 269 24.32 -12.00 -24.07
C VAL A 269 22.93 -11.34 -24.18
N ASP A 270 22.85 -10.35 -25.06
CA ASP A 270 21.68 -9.52 -25.35
C ASP A 270 20.43 -10.33 -25.71
N ILE A 271 19.30 -9.98 -25.08
CA ILE A 271 17.97 -10.50 -25.42
C ILE A 271 17.41 -9.63 -26.55
N ASP A 272 17.33 -10.16 -27.77
CA ASP A 272 16.59 -9.52 -28.88
C ASP A 272 15.07 -9.63 -28.62
N GLY A 273 14.56 -8.71 -27.79
CA GLY A 273 13.14 -8.39 -27.71
C GLY A 273 12.78 -7.33 -28.75
N ASP A 274 11.68 -7.52 -29.48
CA ASP A 274 11.13 -6.58 -30.49
C ASP A 274 10.54 -5.28 -29.86
N GLU A 275 10.89 -4.98 -28.60
CA GLU A 275 10.62 -3.69 -27.97
C GLU A 275 11.81 -2.75 -28.23
N ALA A 276 11.54 -1.50 -28.57
CA ALA A 276 12.61 -0.54 -28.84
C ALA A 276 13.51 -0.42 -27.58
N PRO A 277 14.83 -0.67 -27.70
CA PRO A 277 15.72 -0.75 -26.54
C PRO A 277 15.66 0.53 -25.72
N ARG A 278 15.35 0.40 -24.43
CA ARG A 278 15.23 1.53 -23.50
C ARG A 278 16.53 1.68 -22.71
N ALA A 279 17.20 2.82 -22.85
CA ALA A 279 18.34 3.17 -22.02
C ALA A 279 17.92 4.15 -20.93
N THR A 280 18.33 3.89 -19.69
CA THR A 280 18.18 4.84 -18.58
C THR A 280 19.56 5.36 -18.18
N ILE A 281 19.71 6.68 -18.18
CA ILE A 281 20.94 7.37 -17.81
C ILE A 281 20.73 7.97 -16.43
N ASN A 282 21.46 7.49 -15.44
CA ASN A 282 21.50 8.00 -14.08
C ASN A 282 22.78 8.82 -13.90
N VAL A 283 22.62 10.06 -13.45
CA VAL A 283 23.75 10.96 -13.19
C VAL A 283 23.98 11.00 -11.69
N HIS A 284 25.15 10.53 -11.25
CA HIS A 284 25.61 10.63 -9.87
C HIS A 284 26.70 11.70 -9.81
N ALA A 285 26.36 12.85 -9.23
CA ALA A 285 27.25 13.97 -9.02
C ALA A 285 26.83 14.77 -7.79
N ASP A 286 27.80 15.34 -7.09
CA ASP A 286 27.59 16.31 -6.00
C ASP A 286 27.00 17.64 -6.50
N LEU A 287 27.07 17.91 -7.81
CA LEU A 287 26.53 19.11 -8.42
C LEU A 287 25.02 19.03 -8.65
N GLN A 288 24.37 20.19 -8.63
CA GLN A 288 22.96 20.27 -8.96
C GLN A 288 22.79 20.16 -10.48
N THR A 289 21.76 19.43 -10.89
CA THR A 289 21.38 19.17 -12.28
C THR A 289 19.86 19.33 -12.41
N GLU A 290 19.39 19.70 -13.60
CA GLU A 290 17.95 19.86 -13.84
C GLU A 290 17.18 18.55 -13.65
N THR A 291 17.77 17.44 -14.10
CA THR A 291 17.21 16.09 -13.95
C THR A 291 18.32 15.07 -13.67
N LYS A 292 18.13 14.25 -12.64
CA LYS A 292 19.08 13.21 -12.21
C LYS A 292 18.99 11.92 -13.03
N SER A 293 17.88 11.71 -13.75
CA SER A 293 17.71 10.56 -14.63
C SER A 293 17.09 10.97 -15.97
N TYR A 294 17.58 10.35 -17.04
CA TYR A 294 17.05 10.51 -18.40
C TYR A 294 16.65 9.13 -18.91
N MET A 295 15.49 9.05 -19.55
CA MET A 295 15.01 7.80 -20.17
C MET A 295 14.94 7.98 -21.68
N ILE A 296 15.70 7.15 -22.40
CA ILE A 296 15.71 7.10 -23.86
C ILE A 296 14.90 5.88 -24.27
N ALA A 297 13.78 6.09 -24.95
CA ALA A 297 12.87 5.02 -25.34
C ALA A 297 13.28 4.29 -26.64
N ASN A 298 14.26 4.80 -27.38
CA ASN A 298 14.69 4.21 -28.66
C ASN A 298 16.16 4.58 -28.95
N THR A 299 17.07 3.62 -28.82
CA THR A 299 18.53 3.81 -29.00
C THR A 299 19.06 3.44 -30.39
N LYS A 300 18.21 3.47 -31.43
CA LYS A 300 18.62 3.11 -32.81
C LYS A 300 19.62 4.08 -33.44
N ASP A 301 19.66 5.34 -32.99
CA ASP A 301 20.56 6.39 -33.47
C ASP A 301 21.39 7.01 -32.34
N ALA A 302 22.55 7.57 -32.67
CA ALA A 302 23.39 8.31 -31.73
C ALA A 302 22.67 9.59 -31.26
N SER A 303 22.11 9.57 -30.04
CA SER A 303 21.47 10.73 -29.41
C SER A 303 22.48 11.52 -28.57
N LEU A 304 22.60 12.82 -28.83
CA LEU A 304 23.43 13.73 -28.03
C LEU A 304 22.56 14.41 -26.98
N ILE A 305 22.82 14.14 -25.70
CA ILE A 305 22.08 14.72 -24.57
C ILE A 305 22.97 15.78 -23.90
N PRO A 306 22.60 17.07 -23.96
CA PRO A 306 23.32 18.10 -23.22
C PRO A 306 22.97 17.97 -21.73
N LEU A 307 23.98 17.67 -20.91
CA LEU A 307 23.87 17.69 -19.45
C LEU A 307 24.45 19.01 -18.93
N THR A 308 23.63 19.80 -18.25
CA THR A 308 24.05 21.05 -17.63
C THR A 308 24.17 20.87 -16.12
N PHE A 309 25.36 21.12 -15.59
CA PHE A 309 25.67 21.07 -14.17
C PHE A 309 25.84 22.48 -13.63
N PHE A 310 25.31 22.73 -12.44
CA PHE A 310 25.46 24.00 -11.72
C PHE A 310 25.91 23.75 -10.29
N ILE A 311 26.66 24.71 -9.76
CA ILE A 311 27.10 24.70 -8.36
C ILE A 311 25.94 25.24 -7.52
N GLY A 312 25.48 24.43 -6.56
CA GLY A 312 24.47 24.83 -5.59
C GLY A 312 25.04 25.63 -4.41
N ASP A 313 24.31 25.64 -3.29
CA ASP A 313 24.73 26.32 -2.06
C ASP A 313 26.01 25.74 -1.43
N VAL A 314 26.34 24.48 -1.77
CA VAL A 314 27.54 23.79 -1.30
C VAL A 314 28.32 23.30 -2.52
N PRO A 315 29.60 23.66 -2.65
CA PRO A 315 30.43 23.19 -3.76
C PRO A 315 30.86 21.72 -3.55
N PRO A 316 31.14 20.99 -4.65
CA PRO A 316 31.45 19.57 -4.60
C PRO A 316 32.82 19.30 -3.96
N VAL A 317 32.94 18.17 -3.27
CA VAL A 317 34.23 17.70 -2.73
C VAL A 317 34.97 16.85 -3.77
N ASP A 318 34.24 16.06 -4.56
CA ASP A 318 34.80 15.29 -5.68
C ASP A 318 34.89 16.16 -6.96
N PRO A 319 36.05 16.24 -7.62
CA PRO A 319 36.14 16.83 -8.96
C PRO A 319 35.49 15.98 -10.07
N HIS A 320 35.06 14.74 -9.82
CA HIS A 320 34.53 13.85 -10.85
C HIS A 320 32.99 13.82 -10.88
N ILE A 321 32.45 13.64 -12.09
CA ILE A 321 31.05 13.32 -12.35
C ILE A 321 31.00 11.89 -12.85
N THR A 322 30.18 11.06 -12.21
CA THR A 322 29.88 9.69 -12.63
C THR A 322 28.52 9.63 -13.32
N VAL A 323 28.47 9.21 -14.58
CA VAL A 323 27.24 8.96 -15.33
C VAL A 323 27.10 7.46 -15.55
N ALA A 324 26.11 6.85 -14.91
CA ALA A 324 25.78 5.44 -15.09
C ALA A 324 24.67 5.30 -16.15
N VAL A 325 25.01 4.70 -17.28
CA VAL A 325 24.07 4.34 -18.34
C VAL A 325 23.69 2.88 -18.17
N HIS A 326 22.42 2.63 -17.87
CA HIS A 326 21.84 1.30 -17.80
C HIS A 326 21.08 1.03 -19.10
N HIS A 327 21.61 0.09 -19.88
CA HIS A 327 20.92 -0.54 -21.00
C HIS A 327 20.40 -1.91 -20.54
N GLU A 328 19.38 -2.46 -21.21
CA GLU A 328 18.70 -3.70 -20.83
C GLU A 328 19.65 -4.89 -20.56
N SER A 329 20.84 -4.89 -21.16
CA SER A 329 21.87 -5.91 -21.05
C SER A 329 23.21 -5.45 -20.47
N THR A 330 23.48 -4.14 -20.39
CA THR A 330 24.80 -3.61 -20.02
C THR A 330 24.70 -2.36 -19.17
N GLN A 331 25.55 -2.28 -18.14
CA GLN A 331 25.79 -1.05 -17.41
C GLN A 331 27.13 -0.45 -17.84
N LEU A 332 27.11 0.80 -18.30
CA LEU A 332 28.30 1.58 -18.60
C LEU A 332 28.42 2.70 -17.58
N ILE A 333 29.58 2.86 -16.97
CA ILE A 333 29.87 3.98 -16.06
C ILE A 333 30.89 4.86 -16.75
N LEU A 334 30.51 6.11 -16.99
CA LEU A 334 31.36 7.15 -17.57
C LEU A 334 31.76 8.11 -16.46
N THR A 335 33.06 8.37 -16.34
CA THR A 335 33.61 9.38 -15.43
C THR A 335 34.13 10.57 -16.23
N ALA A 336 33.72 11.77 -15.85
CA ALA A 336 34.22 13.02 -16.42
C ALA A 336 34.76 13.92 -15.31
N SER A 337 35.90 14.56 -15.53
CA SER A 337 36.56 15.42 -14.53
C SER A 337 36.20 16.89 -14.76
N LEU A 338 35.87 17.62 -13.70
CA LEU A 338 35.41 19.01 -13.78
C LEU A 338 36.57 20.02 -13.87
N PRO A 339 36.44 21.09 -14.67
CA PRO A 339 37.45 22.14 -14.69
C PRO A 339 37.43 22.93 -13.38
N LEU A 340 38.61 23.22 -12.82
CA LEU A 340 38.73 23.88 -11.52
C LEU A 340 38.25 25.35 -11.56
N SER A 341 38.22 25.96 -12.75
CA SER A 341 37.66 27.30 -13.00
C SER A 341 36.16 27.40 -12.76
N LEU A 342 35.44 26.27 -12.82
CA LEU A 342 34.02 26.24 -12.48
C LEU A 342 33.83 26.38 -10.97
N ILE A 343 34.78 25.90 -10.15
CA ILE A 343 34.62 25.71 -8.70
C ILE A 343 35.37 26.77 -7.88
N ALA A 344 36.50 27.29 -8.38
CA ALA A 344 37.35 28.21 -7.64
C ALA A 344 37.78 29.44 -8.46
N THR A 345 37.98 30.56 -7.75
CA THR A 345 38.48 31.83 -8.30
C THR A 345 39.85 32.16 -7.70
N PRO A 346 40.76 32.80 -8.46
CA PRO A 346 42.07 33.16 -7.94
C PRO A 346 41.95 34.26 -6.88
N CYS A 347 42.63 34.07 -5.75
CA CYS A 347 42.64 34.97 -4.59
C CYS A 347 44.06 35.14 -4.03
N SER A 348 44.25 36.11 -3.13
CA SER A 348 45.54 36.35 -2.47
C SER A 348 45.96 35.18 -1.58
N VAL A 349 47.24 34.83 -1.61
CA VAL A 349 47.81 33.70 -0.86
C VAL A 349 47.93 34.03 0.63
N ALA A 350 47.41 33.14 1.48
CA ALA A 350 47.66 33.16 2.92
C ALA A 350 49.04 32.55 3.25
N ARG A 351 49.84 33.24 4.08
CA ARG A 351 51.24 32.84 4.36
C ARG A 351 51.38 31.61 5.26
N GLN A 352 50.39 31.33 6.10
CA GLN A 352 50.35 30.16 6.98
C GLN A 352 48.90 29.70 7.16
N ALA A 353 48.66 28.39 7.08
CA ALA A 353 47.37 27.79 7.37
C ALA A 353 47.52 26.58 8.30
N LYS A 354 46.41 26.16 8.92
CA LYS A 354 46.37 25.05 9.89
C LYS A 354 46.70 23.70 9.27
N HIS A 355 46.06 23.35 8.16
CA HIS A 355 46.24 22.05 7.51
C HIS A 355 47.15 22.18 6.29
N LYS A 356 48.07 21.22 6.14
CA LYS A 356 49.10 21.24 5.10
C LYS A 356 49.24 19.86 4.48
N VAL A 357 49.21 19.81 3.15
CA VAL A 357 49.49 18.63 2.32
C VAL A 357 50.76 18.92 1.54
N THR A 358 51.69 17.98 1.47
CA THR A 358 52.90 18.09 0.65
C THR A 358 52.95 16.96 -0.37
N LEU A 359 53.21 17.30 -1.62
CA LEU A 359 53.35 16.38 -2.75
C LEU A 359 54.80 16.37 -3.20
N ASP A 360 55.46 15.23 -3.08
CA ASP A 360 56.82 15.00 -3.57
C ASP A 360 56.73 14.32 -4.93
N VAL A 361 57.35 14.89 -5.96
CA VAL A 361 57.28 14.40 -7.34
C VAL A 361 58.67 13.99 -7.84
N ASP A 362 58.78 12.79 -8.41
CA ASP A 362 60.02 12.22 -8.95
C ASP A 362 60.47 12.81 -10.31
N GLY A 363 60.17 14.09 -10.58
CA GLY A 363 60.45 14.76 -11.86
C GLY A 363 60.70 16.28 -11.74
N PRO A 364 61.01 16.98 -12.83
CA PRO A 364 61.16 18.43 -12.82
C PRO A 364 59.84 19.10 -12.41
N THR A 365 59.93 20.13 -11.56
CA THR A 365 58.76 20.93 -11.20
C THR A 365 58.34 21.82 -12.36
N HIS A 366 57.07 21.73 -12.73
CA HIS A 366 56.46 22.58 -13.75
C HIS A 366 55.86 23.82 -13.09
N ASP A 367 55.74 24.89 -13.85
CA ASP A 367 55.12 26.13 -13.37
C ASP A 367 53.62 25.91 -13.08
N LEU A 368 53.07 26.57 -12.08
CA LEU A 368 51.66 26.40 -11.71
C LEU A 368 50.72 26.91 -12.81
N THR A 369 51.14 27.93 -13.55
CA THR A 369 50.43 28.46 -14.73
C THR A 369 50.31 27.41 -15.84
N GLU A 370 51.26 26.48 -15.86
CA GLU A 370 51.34 25.41 -16.83
C GLU A 370 50.58 24.14 -16.42
N LEU A 371 50.39 23.93 -15.12
CA LEU A 371 49.66 22.80 -14.54
C LEU A 371 48.17 23.09 -14.35
N LEU A 372 47.82 24.36 -14.18
CA LEU A 372 46.45 24.85 -13.95
C LEU A 372 46.14 26.01 -14.91
N PRO A 373 46.08 25.75 -16.23
CA PRO A 373 45.78 26.78 -17.22
C PRO A 373 44.38 27.39 -17.01
N ASP A 374 43.46 26.62 -16.44
CA ASP A 374 42.06 27.00 -16.23
C ASP A 374 41.86 28.22 -15.30
N ILE A 375 42.79 28.46 -14.37
CA ILE A 375 42.66 29.50 -13.34
C ILE A 375 43.51 30.74 -13.63
N THR A 376 44.59 30.59 -14.39
CA THR A 376 45.61 31.62 -14.58
C THR A 376 45.51 32.25 -15.97
N SER A 377 44.74 33.33 -16.08
CA SER A 377 44.58 34.09 -17.33
C SER A 377 45.76 35.02 -17.66
N SER A 378 46.79 35.08 -16.80
CA SER A 378 47.94 35.99 -16.93
C SER A 378 49.27 35.22 -17.03
N PRO A 379 50.14 35.51 -18.02
CA PRO A 379 51.37 34.78 -18.29
C PRO A 379 52.53 35.24 -17.38
N SER A 380 52.28 35.29 -16.07
CA SER A 380 53.32 35.55 -15.07
C SER A 380 53.70 34.24 -14.40
N HIS A 381 55.00 33.95 -14.30
CA HIS A 381 55.53 32.80 -13.55
C HIS A 381 55.19 32.93 -12.06
N THR A 382 54.05 32.36 -11.65
CA THR A 382 53.57 32.45 -10.26
C THR A 382 53.91 31.17 -9.53
N ASN A 383 54.92 31.25 -8.65
CA ASN A 383 55.29 30.15 -7.75
C ASN A 383 54.30 29.91 -6.60
N GLN A 384 53.23 30.71 -6.51
CA GLN A 384 52.21 30.63 -5.47
C GLN A 384 50.86 31.03 -6.04
N ILE A 385 49.81 30.27 -5.73
CA ILE A 385 48.43 30.56 -6.15
C ILE A 385 47.52 30.40 -4.93
N GLY A 386 46.64 31.39 -4.71
CA GLY A 386 45.53 31.27 -3.77
C GLY A 386 44.25 31.00 -4.55
N LEU A 387 43.43 30.07 -4.07
CA LEU A 387 42.16 29.68 -4.66
C LEU A 387 41.06 29.91 -3.62
N GLN A 388 40.12 30.79 -3.92
CA GLN A 388 38.89 30.93 -3.14
C GLN A 388 37.79 30.11 -3.81
N ILE A 389 37.17 29.22 -3.04
CA ILE A 389 36.14 28.31 -3.54
C ILE A 389 34.81 29.04 -3.57
N LEU A 390 34.13 28.98 -4.72
CA LEU A 390 32.87 29.67 -4.95
C LEU A 390 31.83 29.28 -3.90
N THR A 391 31.00 30.26 -3.52
CA THR A 391 29.95 30.11 -2.49
C THR A 391 30.47 29.97 -1.05
N THR A 392 31.80 29.90 -0.84
CA THR A 392 32.40 29.80 0.51
C THR A 392 33.52 30.81 0.74
N ASP A 393 33.80 31.11 2.01
CA ASP A 393 34.95 31.95 2.41
C ASP A 393 36.25 31.14 2.55
N VAL A 394 36.26 29.87 2.12
CA VAL A 394 37.41 28.98 2.26
C VAL A 394 38.45 29.28 1.18
N VAL A 395 39.68 29.53 1.62
CA VAL A 395 40.84 29.77 0.76
C VAL A 395 41.81 28.59 0.85
N VAL A 396 42.20 28.05 -0.31
CA VAL A 396 43.21 27.01 -0.46
C VAL A 396 44.42 27.60 -1.19
N CYS A 397 45.62 27.47 -0.62
CA CYS A 397 46.84 28.02 -1.16
C CYS A 397 47.76 26.91 -1.67
N ILE A 398 48.30 27.07 -2.88
CA ILE A 398 49.26 26.17 -3.51
C ILE A 398 50.60 26.90 -3.60
N LEU A 399 51.67 26.27 -3.13
CA LEU A 399 53.03 26.79 -3.14
C LEU A 399 53.94 25.81 -3.87
N THR A 400 54.72 26.28 -4.85
CA THR A 400 55.78 25.49 -5.48
C THR A 400 57.13 25.73 -4.81
N ALA A 401 57.83 24.64 -4.51
CA ALA A 401 59.22 24.67 -4.08
C ALA A 401 60.11 24.10 -5.20
N GLY A 402 60.45 24.95 -6.17
CA GLY A 402 61.21 24.54 -7.36
C GLY A 402 62.61 23.97 -7.09
N LYS A 403 63.19 24.18 -5.90
CA LYS A 403 64.48 23.58 -5.50
C LYS A 403 64.37 22.17 -4.94
N SER A 404 63.21 21.77 -4.43
CA SER A 404 63.00 20.45 -3.80
C SER A 404 62.05 19.55 -4.58
N ASN A 405 61.54 20.00 -5.73
CA ASN A 405 60.51 19.33 -6.50
C ASN A 405 59.25 18.96 -5.69
N ARG A 406 58.79 19.89 -4.83
CA ARG A 406 57.64 19.70 -3.96
C ARG A 406 56.55 20.73 -4.21
N TYR A 407 55.30 20.27 -4.21
CA TYR A 407 54.11 21.14 -4.15
C TYR A 407 53.55 21.10 -2.74
N ARG A 408 53.18 22.25 -2.20
CA ARG A 408 52.60 22.35 -0.85
C ARG A 408 51.25 23.03 -0.93
N ILE A 409 50.21 22.32 -0.50
CA ILE A 409 48.84 22.80 -0.44
C ILE A 409 48.51 23.10 1.02
N GLN A 410 47.91 24.26 1.29
CA GLN A 410 47.59 24.72 2.65
C GLN A 410 46.18 25.33 2.69
N SER A 411 45.42 25.02 3.74
CA SER A 411 44.13 25.68 4.01
C SER A 411 43.81 25.65 5.51
N ASP A 412 42.93 26.55 5.93
CA ASP A 412 42.41 26.59 7.31
C ASP A 412 41.25 25.61 7.53
N SER A 413 40.62 25.11 6.45
CA SER A 413 39.61 24.04 6.48
C SER A 413 40.12 22.77 5.79
N LEU A 414 39.55 21.62 6.16
CA LEU A 414 39.80 20.33 5.51
C LEU A 414 38.93 20.10 4.28
N ASP A 415 37.82 20.83 4.12
CA ASP A 415 36.70 20.52 3.22
C ASP A 415 37.08 20.30 1.75
N TYR A 416 38.07 21.02 1.24
CA TYR A 416 38.39 21.03 -0.20
C TYR A 416 39.87 20.77 -0.50
N LEU A 417 40.61 20.25 0.49
CA LEU A 417 42.00 19.84 0.28
C LEU A 417 42.08 18.70 -0.75
N TYR A 418 41.15 17.75 -0.71
CA TYR A 418 41.08 16.66 -1.68
C TYR A 418 40.91 17.16 -3.12
N LEU A 419 39.92 18.02 -3.36
CA LEU A 419 39.60 18.58 -4.67
C LEU A 419 40.84 19.17 -5.36
N VAL A 420 41.56 20.05 -4.65
CA VAL A 420 42.75 20.74 -5.19
C VAL A 420 43.93 19.77 -5.35
N THR A 421 44.08 18.81 -4.43
CA THR A 421 45.15 17.80 -4.50
C THR A 421 44.95 16.89 -5.70
N MET A 422 43.72 16.40 -5.94
CA MET A 422 43.39 15.57 -7.10
C MET A 422 43.65 16.28 -8.43
N LYS A 423 43.14 17.50 -8.58
CA LYS A 423 43.33 18.29 -9.80
C LYS A 423 44.80 18.55 -10.13
N LEU A 424 45.60 18.81 -9.10
CA LEU A 424 47.03 19.02 -9.27
C LEU A 424 47.76 17.71 -9.61
N MET A 425 47.32 16.56 -9.10
CA MET A 425 47.85 15.25 -9.50
C MET A 425 47.50 14.91 -10.96
N GLU A 426 46.27 15.17 -11.41
CA GLU A 426 45.86 15.00 -12.82
C GLU A 426 46.78 15.81 -13.76
N GLY A 427 46.94 17.11 -13.51
CA GLY A 427 47.78 17.99 -14.34
C GLY A 427 49.26 17.61 -14.33
N ILE A 428 49.79 17.07 -13.22
CA ILE A 428 51.16 16.54 -13.18
C ILE A 428 51.30 15.27 -14.01
N ASN A 429 50.32 14.37 -13.94
CA ASN A 429 50.35 13.09 -14.65
C ASN A 429 50.18 13.26 -16.17
N GLU A 430 49.43 14.27 -16.62
CA GLU A 430 49.34 14.64 -18.04
C GLU A 430 50.68 15.13 -18.61
N LYS A 431 51.48 15.84 -17.81
CA LYS A 431 52.77 16.39 -18.24
C LYS A 431 53.97 15.47 -18.01
N ASN A 432 53.90 14.61 -17.01
CA ASN A 432 54.93 13.65 -16.66
C ASN A 432 54.33 12.24 -16.70
N GLU A 433 54.43 11.55 -17.84
CA GLU A 433 53.97 10.16 -17.96
C GLU A 433 54.62 9.28 -16.86
N ASN A 434 53.80 8.69 -16.00
CA ASN A 434 54.18 7.73 -14.94
C ASN A 434 55.09 8.28 -13.81
N ALA A 435 55.02 9.57 -13.48
CA ALA A 435 55.71 10.08 -12.29
C ALA A 435 55.13 9.50 -10.99
N ARG A 436 55.98 8.99 -10.11
CA ARG A 436 55.58 8.61 -8.75
C ARG A 436 55.36 9.90 -7.95
N ILE A 437 54.13 10.09 -7.49
CA ILE A 437 53.75 11.19 -6.61
C ILE A 437 53.54 10.60 -5.22
N ASN A 438 54.27 11.14 -4.24
CA ASN A 438 54.10 10.79 -2.84
C ASN A 438 53.35 11.93 -2.13
N VAL A 439 52.13 11.66 -1.68
CA VAL A 439 51.32 12.62 -0.92
C VAL A 439 51.58 12.40 0.56
N ASN A 440 51.95 13.46 1.28
CA ASN A 440 52.13 13.41 2.73
C ASN A 440 51.11 14.35 3.39
N PHE A 441 50.29 13.77 4.27
CA PHE A 441 49.24 14.45 5.02
C PHE A 441 49.25 13.97 6.46
N ALA A 442 49.00 14.88 7.40
CA ALA A 442 49.00 14.57 8.82
C ALA A 442 47.76 13.77 9.21
N VAL A 443 47.94 12.46 9.47
CA VAL A 443 46.87 11.55 9.92
C VAL A 443 46.17 12.09 11.18
N SER A 444 46.89 12.80 12.05
CA SER A 444 46.33 13.43 13.25
C SER A 444 45.19 14.40 12.96
N SER A 445 45.25 15.15 11.84
CA SER A 445 44.14 16.05 11.45
C SER A 445 42.90 15.29 10.99
N ALA A 446 43.05 14.12 10.38
CA ALA A 446 41.92 13.27 10.00
C ALA A 446 41.27 12.60 11.23
N VAL A 447 42.09 12.15 12.19
CA VAL A 447 41.62 11.57 13.45
C VAL A 447 40.83 12.59 14.26
N GLU A 448 41.32 13.83 14.40
CA GLU A 448 40.59 14.92 15.08
C GLU A 448 39.24 15.21 14.41
N ALA A 449 39.19 15.24 13.07
CA ALA A 449 37.95 15.41 12.33
C ALA A 449 36.96 14.25 12.55
N ALA A 450 37.46 13.02 12.63
CA ALA A 450 36.66 11.83 12.90
C ALA A 450 36.12 11.78 14.32
N GLU A 451 36.94 12.13 15.33
CA GLU A 451 36.51 12.24 16.72
C GLU A 451 35.37 13.27 16.88
N ASN A 452 35.53 14.45 16.27
CA ASN A 452 34.50 15.48 16.25
C ASN A 452 33.21 15.00 15.57
N TYR A 453 33.31 14.24 14.48
CA TYR A 453 32.17 13.65 13.80
C TYR A 453 31.44 12.63 14.69
N VAL A 454 32.17 11.69 15.31
CA VAL A 454 31.58 10.66 16.19
C VAL A 454 30.89 11.30 17.40
N GLN A 455 31.49 12.33 18.00
CA GLN A 455 30.85 13.07 19.09
C GLN A 455 29.53 13.71 18.65
N LEU A 456 29.46 14.28 17.45
CA LEU A 456 28.24 14.88 16.94
C LEU A 456 27.19 13.83 16.51
N GLU A 457 27.63 12.71 15.97
CA GLU A 457 26.78 11.56 15.61
C GLU A 457 26.11 10.97 16.86
N THR A 458 26.85 10.77 17.95
CA THR A 458 26.24 10.32 19.22
C THR A 458 25.25 11.33 19.80
N LYS A 459 25.51 12.64 19.63
CA LYS A 459 24.54 13.69 20.00
C LYS A 459 23.28 13.62 19.13
N TYR A 460 23.45 13.45 17.82
CA TYR A 460 22.36 13.34 16.85
C TYR A 460 21.44 12.16 17.18
N GLU A 461 22.01 11.01 17.53
CA GLU A 461 21.23 9.81 17.86
C GLU A 461 20.49 9.95 19.19
N LYS A 462 21.11 10.57 20.21
CA LYS A 462 20.42 10.91 21.47
C LYS A 462 19.26 11.89 21.26
N GLU A 463 19.43 12.87 20.38
CA GLU A 463 18.35 13.81 20.03
C GLU A 463 17.21 13.09 19.29
N LYS A 464 17.52 12.13 18.42
CA LYS A 464 16.54 11.28 17.72
C LYS A 464 15.76 10.39 18.70
N GLU A 465 16.42 9.75 19.66
CA GLU A 465 15.74 9.00 20.73
C GLU A 465 14.83 9.90 21.60
N GLY A 466 15.25 11.13 21.88
CA GLY A 466 14.41 12.11 22.56
C GLY A 466 13.18 12.49 21.72
N LEU A 467 13.35 12.60 20.40
CA LEU A 467 12.28 12.92 19.47
C LEU A 467 11.26 11.79 19.36
N THR A 468 11.68 10.52 19.34
CA THR A 468 10.77 9.37 19.31
C THR A 468 9.92 9.31 20.58
N LYS A 469 10.51 9.56 21.75
CA LYS A 469 9.78 9.69 23.02
C LYS A 469 8.74 10.82 22.99
N ASN A 470 9.15 12.01 22.53
CA ASN A 470 8.24 13.15 22.39
C ASN A 470 7.09 12.88 21.41
N ALA A 471 7.37 12.22 20.28
CA ALA A 471 6.36 11.85 19.29
C ALA A 471 5.37 10.81 19.84
N ALA A 472 5.84 9.85 20.63
CA ALA A 472 5.00 8.86 21.32
C ALA A 472 4.07 9.54 22.33
N GLU A 473 4.56 10.50 23.11
CA GLU A 473 3.73 11.29 24.04
C GLU A 473 2.62 12.06 23.31
N VAL A 474 2.94 12.76 22.20
CA VAL A 474 1.93 13.46 21.39
C VAL A 474 0.90 12.49 20.82
N ARG A 475 1.33 11.32 20.35
CA ARG A 475 0.42 10.28 19.84
C ARG A 475 -0.50 9.73 20.94
N ALA A 476 0.02 9.52 22.16
CA ALA A 476 -0.78 9.11 23.31
C ALA A 476 -1.84 10.17 23.66
N MET A 477 -1.48 11.45 23.63
CA MET A 477 -2.44 12.55 23.87
C MET A 477 -3.52 12.63 22.79
N GLN A 478 -3.15 12.46 21.52
CA GLN A 478 -4.11 12.40 20.42
C GLN A 478 -5.08 11.21 20.58
N ALA A 479 -4.57 10.05 21.00
CA ALA A 479 -5.39 8.87 21.28
C ALA A 479 -6.39 9.09 22.42
N VAL A 480 -6.06 9.91 23.43
CA VAL A 480 -6.99 10.32 24.50
C VAL A 480 -8.00 11.35 24.01
N LEU A 481 -7.59 12.27 23.15
CA LEU A 481 -8.45 13.34 22.63
C LEU A 481 -9.58 12.80 21.73
N ILE A 482 -9.28 11.83 20.85
CA ILE A 482 -10.25 11.30 19.88
C ILE A 482 -11.53 10.77 20.56
N PRO A 483 -11.48 9.87 21.56
CA PRO A 483 -12.66 9.43 22.31
C PRO A 483 -13.38 10.55 23.04
N MET A 484 -12.64 11.51 23.61
CA MET A 484 -13.26 12.64 24.31
C MET A 484 -14.07 13.54 23.37
N THR A 485 -13.59 13.76 22.13
CA THR A 485 -14.35 14.52 21.12
C THR A 485 -15.60 13.79 20.61
N ARG A 486 -15.63 12.45 20.71
CA ARG A 486 -16.81 11.63 20.37
C ARG A 486 -17.86 11.61 21.50
N ASN A 487 -17.47 11.95 22.73
CA ASN A 487 -18.38 11.90 23.87
C ASN A 487 -19.33 13.10 23.86
N THR A 488 -20.64 12.84 23.95
CA THR A 488 -21.66 13.89 24.02
C THR A 488 -21.70 14.60 25.37
N LYS A 489 -20.96 14.12 26.38
CA LYS A 489 -20.85 14.76 27.71
C LYS A 489 -19.75 15.83 27.71
N TYR A 490 -20.11 17.04 28.14
CA TYR A 490 -19.18 18.15 28.27
C TYR A 490 -18.09 17.87 29.31
N THR A 491 -16.84 17.79 28.88
CA THR A 491 -15.66 17.67 29.75
C THR A 491 -14.77 18.90 29.55
N PRO A 492 -14.27 19.57 30.61
CA PRO A 492 -13.46 20.77 30.46
C PRO A 492 -12.12 20.44 29.78
N LEU A 493 -11.94 20.94 28.56
CA LEU A 493 -10.78 20.65 27.70
C LEU A 493 -9.57 21.55 27.92
N ALA A 494 -9.66 22.56 28.79
CA ALA A 494 -8.63 23.59 28.94
C ALA A 494 -7.26 23.02 29.33
N ASN A 495 -7.22 22.09 30.30
CA ASN A 495 -5.98 21.47 30.76
C ASN A 495 -5.35 20.58 29.68
N LEU A 496 -6.17 19.85 28.93
CA LEU A 496 -5.71 19.04 27.80
C LEU A 496 -5.21 19.91 26.65
N THR A 497 -5.85 21.05 26.39
CA THR A 497 -5.43 21.99 25.34
C THR A 497 -4.06 22.58 25.67
N LEU A 498 -3.84 23.02 26.92
CA LEU A 498 -2.53 23.49 27.37
C LEU A 498 -1.46 22.39 27.29
N LEU A 499 -1.81 21.16 27.68
CA LEU A 499 -0.90 20.01 27.63
C LEU A 499 -0.51 19.66 26.19
N ILE A 500 -1.45 19.72 25.25
CA ILE A 500 -1.18 19.48 23.82
C ILE A 500 -0.30 20.59 23.26
N GLU A 501 -0.61 21.85 23.55
CA GLU A 501 0.16 22.99 23.04
C GLU A 501 1.62 22.94 23.55
N THR A 502 1.82 22.65 24.83
CA THR A 502 3.15 22.54 25.43
C THR A 502 3.95 21.36 24.87
N THR A 503 3.34 20.18 24.72
CA THR A 503 4.01 19.02 24.13
C THR A 503 4.33 19.19 22.66
N TYR A 504 3.43 19.82 21.90
CA TYR A 504 3.65 20.12 20.49
C TYR A 504 4.79 21.13 20.29
N ASN A 505 4.83 22.19 21.10
CA ASN A 505 5.94 23.16 21.07
C ASN A 505 7.27 22.52 21.46
N ARG A 506 7.27 21.60 22.44
CA ARG A 506 8.47 20.83 22.81
C ARG A 506 8.94 19.93 21.66
N LEU A 507 8.01 19.27 20.97
CA LEU A 507 8.31 18.45 19.80
C LEU A 507 8.93 19.29 18.67
N LEU A 508 8.33 20.43 18.34
CA LEU A 508 8.84 21.34 17.32
C LEU A 508 10.26 21.84 17.65
N SER A 509 10.47 22.31 18.88
CA SER A 509 11.80 22.75 19.33
C SER A 509 12.86 21.64 19.24
N ALA A 510 12.49 20.40 19.55
CA ALA A 510 13.37 19.24 19.39
C ALA A 510 13.67 18.92 17.92
N ILE A 511 12.68 19.05 17.01
CA ILE A 511 12.87 18.87 15.56
C ILE A 511 13.84 19.92 15.03
N ASP A 512 13.68 21.19 15.39
CA ASP A 512 14.56 22.28 14.95
C ASP A 512 16.01 22.06 15.43
N SER A 513 16.20 21.66 16.68
CA SER A 513 17.52 21.30 17.22
C SER A 513 18.14 20.13 16.47
N HIS A 514 17.36 19.07 16.21
CA HIS A 514 17.84 17.90 15.50
C HIS A 514 18.22 18.22 14.04
N ALA A 515 17.44 19.04 13.36
CA ALA A 515 17.74 19.53 12.01
C ALA A 515 19.04 20.37 11.99
N ALA A 516 19.23 21.25 12.97
CA ALA A 516 20.45 22.04 13.10
C ALA A 516 21.70 21.15 13.35
N THR A 517 21.58 20.13 14.21
CA THR A 517 22.64 19.13 14.43
C THR A 517 22.93 18.37 13.13
N GLY A 518 21.90 17.97 12.37
CA GLY A 518 22.05 17.28 11.08
C GLY A 518 22.79 18.10 10.02
N ILE A 519 22.50 19.39 9.89
CA ILE A 519 23.23 20.30 9.00
C ILE A 519 24.71 20.37 9.38
N ARG A 520 25.02 20.48 10.67
CA ARG A 520 26.39 20.51 11.18
C ARG A 520 27.13 19.19 10.95
N LEU A 521 26.43 18.05 11.11
CA LEU A 521 26.96 16.71 10.85
C LEU A 521 27.30 16.52 9.37
N ASN A 522 26.44 16.98 8.46
CA ASN A 522 26.75 16.99 7.03
C ASN A 522 27.95 17.87 6.68
N GLY A 523 28.16 18.98 7.41
CA GLY A 523 29.37 19.79 7.30
C GLY A 523 30.63 19.00 7.65
N LEU A 524 30.67 18.39 8.84
CA LEU A 524 31.81 17.57 9.28
C LEU A 524 32.04 16.33 8.40
N ARG A 525 30.96 15.74 7.87
CA ARG A 525 31.03 14.63 6.91
C ARG A 525 31.85 15.02 5.68
N ARG A 526 31.64 16.22 5.13
CA ARG A 526 32.42 16.73 3.98
C ARG A 526 33.89 16.93 4.35
N SER A 527 34.16 17.54 5.51
CA SER A 527 35.53 17.73 6.00
C SER A 527 36.27 16.39 6.12
N LEU A 528 35.60 15.39 6.69
CA LEU A 528 36.14 14.06 6.91
C LEU A 528 36.30 13.27 5.60
N ALA A 529 35.32 13.35 4.69
CA ALA A 529 35.40 12.73 3.37
C ALA A 529 36.59 13.29 2.56
N SER A 530 36.82 14.60 2.59
CA SER A 530 38.00 15.22 1.98
C SER A 530 39.30 14.74 2.65
N ALA A 531 39.36 14.69 3.98
CA ALA A 531 40.55 14.21 4.69
C ALA A 531 40.87 12.73 4.37
N LEU A 532 39.87 11.85 4.35
CA LEU A 532 40.00 10.45 3.94
C LEU A 532 40.36 10.32 2.46
N GLY A 533 39.78 11.17 1.61
CA GLY A 533 40.14 11.28 0.20
C GLY A 533 41.63 11.57 0.02
N VAL A 534 42.18 12.57 0.73
CA VAL A 534 43.63 12.89 0.67
C VAL A 534 44.48 11.71 1.17
N LEU A 535 44.05 11.02 2.22
CA LEU A 535 44.73 9.81 2.72
C LEU A 535 44.66 8.64 1.72
N SER A 536 43.59 8.53 0.93
CA SER A 536 43.51 7.53 -0.12
C SER A 536 44.51 7.79 -1.26
N LEU A 537 44.87 9.06 -1.49
CA LEU A 537 45.85 9.45 -2.51
C LEU A 537 47.30 9.29 -2.06
N SER A 538 47.57 9.36 -0.74
CA SER A 538 48.91 9.16 -0.21
C SER A 538 49.39 7.72 -0.30
N GLN A 539 48.47 6.76 -0.30
CA GLN A 539 48.79 5.35 -0.37
C GLN A 539 48.15 4.72 -1.60
N HIS A 540 48.97 4.46 -2.63
CA HIS A 540 48.58 3.85 -3.93
C HIS A 540 47.77 2.54 -3.83
N SER A 541 47.69 1.90 -2.65
CA SER A 541 46.97 0.65 -2.40
C SER A 541 45.56 0.82 -1.81
N LEU A 542 45.13 2.03 -1.43
CA LEU A 542 43.92 2.24 -0.61
C LEU A 542 42.68 2.67 -1.40
N GLY A 543 42.79 2.81 -2.72
CA GLY A 543 41.76 3.40 -3.60
C GLY A 543 40.39 2.69 -3.64
N SER A 544 40.16 1.67 -2.81
CA SER A 544 38.94 0.86 -2.84
C SER A 544 38.14 0.79 -1.53
N VAL A 545 38.71 1.15 -0.36
CA VAL A 545 38.03 0.92 0.94
C VAL A 545 37.78 2.21 1.72
N ALA A 546 38.65 3.22 1.60
CA ALA A 546 38.58 4.48 2.35
C ALA A 546 38.53 5.72 1.44
N GLY A 547 37.79 5.62 0.33
CA GLY A 547 37.57 6.74 -0.59
C GLY A 547 36.50 7.73 -0.10
N LEU A 548 36.24 8.76 -0.90
CA LEU A 548 35.19 9.77 -0.65
C LEU A 548 33.81 9.16 -0.35
N HIS A 549 33.52 8.01 -0.97
CA HIS A 549 32.26 7.29 -0.88
C HIS A 549 32.08 6.44 0.38
N PHE A 550 33.02 6.48 1.34
CA PHE A 550 32.89 5.76 2.62
C PHE A 550 31.59 6.08 3.37
N PHE A 551 31.04 7.27 3.15
CA PHE A 551 29.81 7.72 3.78
C PHE A 551 28.53 7.45 2.99
N GLU A 552 28.61 7.02 1.73
CA GLU A 552 27.45 6.89 0.84
C GLU A 552 26.69 5.58 1.06
N HIS A 553 25.36 5.67 0.97
CA HIS A 553 24.43 4.52 0.95
C HIS A 553 24.32 3.64 2.20
N THR A 554 24.57 4.14 3.41
CA THR A 554 24.38 3.34 4.64
C THR A 554 23.76 4.13 5.80
N GLN A 555 22.90 3.48 6.58
CA GLN A 555 22.36 3.97 7.87
C GLN A 555 23.32 3.70 9.06
N GLN A 556 24.47 3.08 8.81
CA GLN A 556 25.41 2.67 9.86
C GLN A 556 26.23 3.84 10.40
N SER A 557 26.57 3.79 11.70
CA SER A 557 27.45 4.77 12.32
C SER A 557 28.85 4.76 11.71
N LEU A 558 29.59 5.88 11.81
CA LEU A 558 30.99 5.93 11.38
C LEU A 558 31.84 4.92 12.16
N MET A 559 31.59 4.79 13.47
CA MET A 559 32.32 3.92 14.37
C MET A 559 32.23 2.44 13.93
N THR A 560 31.01 1.97 13.64
CA THR A 560 30.78 0.60 13.16
C THR A 560 31.52 0.36 11.85
N ARG A 561 31.45 1.30 10.91
CA ARG A 561 32.13 1.17 9.61
C ARG A 561 33.65 1.11 9.75
N LEU A 562 34.24 1.96 10.61
CA LEU A 562 35.68 1.94 10.87
C LEU A 562 36.11 0.61 11.52
N ALA A 563 35.33 0.08 12.46
CA ALA A 563 35.61 -1.21 13.07
C ALA A 563 35.53 -2.37 12.05
N TRP A 564 34.54 -2.36 11.16
CA TRP A 564 34.40 -3.37 10.11
C TRP A 564 35.53 -3.29 9.08
N ALA A 565 35.85 -2.08 8.62
CA ALA A 565 36.87 -1.87 7.60
C ALA A 565 38.29 -2.16 8.14
N SER A 566 38.56 -1.81 9.40
CA SER A 566 39.86 -2.08 10.05
C SER A 566 39.99 -3.49 10.62
N LYS A 567 38.87 -4.21 10.81
CA LYS A 567 38.75 -5.46 11.59
C LYS A 567 39.18 -5.33 13.06
N ASP A 568 39.38 -4.10 13.53
CA ASP A 568 39.77 -3.79 14.90
C ASP A 568 38.57 -3.23 15.66
N ASN A 569 38.16 -3.91 16.73
CA ASN A 569 37.07 -3.45 17.61
C ASN A 569 37.59 -2.71 18.86
N SER A 570 38.73 -2.01 18.72
CA SER A 570 39.47 -1.44 19.84
C SER A 570 38.82 -0.21 20.48
N GLY A 571 37.81 0.39 19.83
CA GLY A 571 37.16 1.60 20.30
C GLY A 571 37.98 2.89 20.08
N ASP A 572 39.24 2.78 19.65
CA ASP A 572 40.14 3.90 19.42
C ASP A 572 40.17 4.27 17.93
N ILE A 573 39.64 5.46 17.62
CA ILE A 573 39.54 5.98 16.25
C ILE A 573 40.93 6.14 15.62
N ALA A 574 41.92 6.59 16.40
CA ALA A 574 43.27 6.78 15.91
C ALA A 574 43.88 5.45 15.46
N ARG A 575 43.71 4.41 16.28
CA ARG A 575 44.21 3.06 15.99
C ARG A 575 43.47 2.42 14.80
N MET A 576 42.15 2.53 14.73
CA MET A 576 41.39 1.99 13.59
C MET A 576 41.75 2.70 12.28
N MET A 577 41.93 4.02 12.30
CA MET A 577 42.41 4.77 11.12
C MET A 577 43.83 4.38 10.73
N LEU A 578 44.73 4.18 11.69
CA LEU A 578 46.08 3.69 11.41
C LEU A 578 46.06 2.25 10.88
N ALA A 579 45.22 1.37 11.43
CA ALA A 579 45.04 0.01 10.93
C ALA A 579 44.48 -0.03 9.50
N LEU A 580 43.58 0.90 9.15
CA LEU A 580 43.14 1.09 7.76
C LEU A 580 44.28 1.51 6.83
N LEU A 581 45.24 2.29 7.34
CA LEU A 581 46.43 2.73 6.60
C LEU A 581 47.55 1.66 6.55
N GLU A 582 47.51 0.65 7.42
CA GLU A 582 48.49 -0.44 7.49
C GLU A 582 48.00 -1.73 6.80
N THR A 583 46.69 -1.96 6.73
CA THR A 583 46.11 -3.16 6.13
C THR A 583 45.92 -3.01 4.62
N THR A 584 46.70 -3.77 3.85
CA THR A 584 46.39 -4.10 2.45
C THR A 584 45.02 -4.79 2.41
N GLY A 585 43.98 -4.07 2.00
CA GLY A 585 42.58 -4.51 2.17
C GLY A 585 42.19 -5.76 1.34
N PRO A 586 41.27 -6.62 1.86
CA PRO A 586 40.65 -7.70 1.10
C PRO A 586 39.64 -7.17 0.05
N PRO A 587 39.24 -7.99 -0.95
CA PRO A 587 38.45 -7.52 -2.09
C PRO A 587 36.99 -7.16 -1.75
N ILE A 588 36.48 -6.16 -2.47
CA ILE A 588 35.16 -5.49 -2.43
C ILE A 588 33.93 -6.42 -2.31
N ARG A 589 34.04 -7.70 -2.68
CA ARG A 589 32.89 -8.64 -2.72
C ARG A 589 32.24 -8.92 -1.36
N SER A 590 32.87 -8.60 -0.23
CA SER A 590 32.26 -8.84 1.10
C SER A 590 31.43 -7.68 1.65
N LEU A 591 31.39 -6.52 1.00
CA LEU A 591 30.56 -5.37 1.45
C LEU A 591 29.08 -5.50 1.05
N MET A 592 28.74 -6.40 0.11
CA MET A 592 27.34 -6.67 -0.28
C MET A 592 26.62 -7.68 0.62
N ASN A 593 27.32 -8.40 1.50
CA ASN A 593 26.73 -9.40 2.41
C ASN A 593 26.62 -8.87 3.85
N ILE A 594 26.13 -7.65 4.00
CA ILE A 594 25.68 -7.17 5.31
C ILE A 594 24.33 -7.83 5.56
N ARG A 595 24.26 -8.73 6.53
CA ARG A 595 23.00 -9.21 7.09
C ARG A 595 22.29 -7.99 7.67
N GLU A 596 21.16 -7.62 7.09
CA GLU A 596 20.15 -6.83 7.77
C GLU A 596 19.79 -7.64 9.02
N GLU A 597 20.02 -7.06 10.20
CA GLU A 597 19.54 -7.64 11.46
C GLU A 597 18.02 -7.71 11.35
N GLU A 598 17.49 -8.93 11.35
CA GLU A 598 16.06 -9.19 11.48
C GLU A 598 15.63 -8.53 12.79
N GLU A 599 14.73 -7.55 12.70
CA GLU A 599 14.06 -6.98 13.87
C GLU A 599 13.38 -8.15 14.61
N ASP A 600 13.75 -8.31 15.89
CA ASP A 600 13.13 -9.28 16.79
C ASP A 600 11.62 -9.01 16.86
N GLU A 601 10.83 -9.77 16.08
CA GLU A 601 9.40 -9.92 16.33
C GLU A 601 9.23 -10.87 17.52
N GLU A 602 9.16 -10.29 18.72
CA GLU A 602 8.50 -10.92 19.86
C GLU A 602 7.01 -11.11 19.52
N GLU A 603 6.64 -12.31 19.06
CA GLU A 603 5.28 -12.82 19.17
C GLU A 603 5.23 -13.96 20.17
N ASP A 604 4.80 -13.62 21.39
CA ASP A 604 4.19 -14.56 22.33
C ASP A 604 2.92 -15.19 21.72
N GLU A 605 2.64 -16.41 22.20
CA GLU A 605 1.43 -17.23 22.01
C GLU A 605 1.46 -18.31 20.91
N ASN A 606 1.91 -19.52 21.28
CA ASN A 606 0.96 -20.56 21.67
C ASN A 606 1.65 -21.85 22.14
N GLN A 607 1.24 -22.30 23.32
CA GLN A 607 1.38 -23.68 23.74
C GLN A 607 0.59 -24.57 22.78
N ASP A 608 1.25 -25.55 22.15
CA ASP A 608 0.63 -26.88 22.05
C ASP A 608 1.64 -28.01 21.80
N PHE A 609 1.33 -29.12 22.45
CA PHE A 609 2.03 -30.40 22.53
C PHE A 609 2.50 -30.99 21.18
N LYS A 610 3.70 -31.60 21.17
CA LYS A 610 3.90 -33.01 20.72
C LYS A 610 5.29 -33.59 21.02
N MET A 611 5.26 -34.58 21.93
CA MET A 611 5.97 -35.87 21.97
C MET A 611 7.16 -36.14 21.00
N GLY A 612 8.29 -36.51 21.62
CA GLY A 612 9.08 -37.71 21.28
C GLY A 612 10.14 -37.55 20.20
N GLU A 613 11.42 -37.67 20.56
CA GLU A 613 12.16 -38.94 20.48
C GLU A 613 13.63 -38.74 20.86
N ASN A 614 14.15 -39.71 21.59
CA ASN A 614 15.54 -39.84 21.99
C ASN A 614 16.45 -40.02 20.77
N ALA A 615 17.55 -39.28 20.69
CA ALA A 615 18.76 -39.79 20.05
C ALA A 615 20.03 -39.09 20.57
N THR A 616 20.86 -39.91 21.21
CA THR A 616 22.34 -39.94 21.14
C THR A 616 23.13 -38.76 21.72
N LEU A 617 23.85 -38.94 22.84
CA LEU A 617 25.15 -39.61 23.05
C LEU A 617 26.34 -38.62 22.95
N GLY A 618 27.16 -38.58 24.02
CA GLY A 618 28.44 -37.87 24.06
C GLY A 618 28.60 -37.09 25.37
N ALA A 619 28.89 -37.72 26.51
CA ALA A 619 30.27 -38.01 26.95
C ALA A 619 31.20 -36.79 26.82
N TYR A 620 31.54 -36.14 27.93
CA TYR A 620 32.89 -36.16 28.51
C TYR A 620 32.84 -35.57 29.92
N LYS A 621 33.58 -36.23 30.81
CA LYS A 621 33.70 -36.04 32.25
C LYS A 621 35.05 -35.39 32.51
N GLU A 622 35.21 -34.86 33.72
CA GLU A 622 36.44 -34.37 34.38
C GLU A 622 36.67 -32.86 34.36
N VAL A 623 37.10 -32.18 35.43
CA VAL A 623 37.14 -32.33 36.91
C VAL A 623 38.14 -31.24 37.34
N SER A 624 37.80 -30.39 38.30
CA SER A 624 38.74 -29.85 39.32
C SER A 624 37.98 -28.89 40.26
N GLU A 625 37.76 -29.30 41.51
CA GLU A 625 38.49 -28.88 42.74
C GLU A 625 37.82 -27.64 43.38
N LEU A 626 37.02 -27.76 44.46
CA LEU A 626 37.29 -28.09 45.88
C LEU A 626 37.73 -26.90 46.74
N VAL A 627 37.35 -27.01 48.03
CA VAL A 627 37.72 -26.26 49.26
C VAL A 627 36.71 -25.16 49.63
N GLU A 628 35.73 -25.40 50.51
CA GLU A 628 35.73 -25.65 51.99
C GLU A 628 35.81 -24.39 52.87
N GLU A 629 35.04 -24.47 53.97
CA GLU A 629 35.00 -23.62 55.18
C GLU A 629 34.36 -22.22 55.02
N GLY A 630 33.47 -21.75 55.89
CA GLY A 630 32.97 -22.24 57.16
C GLY A 630 32.21 -21.10 57.88
N ASP A 631 31.19 -21.50 58.63
CA ASP A 631 30.72 -20.89 59.87
C ASP A 631 29.95 -19.55 59.95
N GLU A 632 28.90 -19.67 60.77
CA GLU A 632 28.34 -18.72 61.76
C GLU A 632 27.05 -17.90 61.48
N GLU A 633 26.04 -18.31 62.26
CA GLU A 633 25.12 -17.48 63.07
C GLU A 633 23.79 -16.94 62.50
N ARG A 634 22.70 -17.62 62.91
CA ARG A 634 21.74 -17.19 63.96
C ARG A 634 20.59 -16.20 63.60
N GLY A 635 19.36 -16.66 63.88
CA GLY A 635 18.18 -15.86 64.26
C GLY A 635 17.05 -15.87 63.22
N ARG A 636 16.03 -16.74 63.33
CA ARG A 636 14.77 -16.65 64.10
C ARG A 636 13.80 -15.50 63.71
N GLU A 637 12.54 -15.94 63.57
CA GLU A 637 11.25 -15.22 63.61
C GLU A 637 10.86 -14.44 62.34
N ALA A 638 9.61 -14.32 61.92
CA ALA A 638 8.33 -15.02 62.06
C ALA A 638 7.32 -14.19 61.22
N GLU A 639 6.19 -14.79 60.83
CA GLU A 639 4.90 -14.16 60.47
C GLU A 639 4.76 -13.42 59.11
N ASP A 640 4.04 -14.10 58.20
CA ASP A 640 2.65 -13.83 57.78
C ASP A 640 2.17 -12.41 57.40
N ASP A 641 1.36 -12.44 56.34
CA ASP A 641 0.37 -11.48 55.83
C ASP A 641 0.88 -10.18 55.20
N TRP A 642 0.69 -10.02 53.88
CA TRP A 642 -0.44 -9.34 53.21
C TRP A 642 -0.38 -9.58 51.69
#